data_AF-A0A2M8W1U7-F1
#
_entry.id   AF-A0A2M8W1U7-F1
#
_cell.length_a   1.000
_cell.length_b   1.000
_cell.length_c   1.000
_cell.angle_alpha   90.00
_cell.angle_beta   90.00
_cell.angle_gamma   90.00
#
_symmetry.space_group_name_H-M   'P 1'
#
loop_
_entity.id
_entity.type
_entity.pdbx_description
1 polymer ?
#
loop_
_entity_poly.entity_id
_entity_poly.type
_entity_poly.pdbx_seq_one_letter_code
_entity_poly.pdbx_strand_id
1 'polypeptide(L)'
;MHTPAHRALATLALAATAGALTVALPAAAQAATTPASTTAPATSSIRITEWMYKPGVTAGEFVELTNVGATPVDLAGWSYAASGGGAGQVPLASLGTVASGRSVLLTETTADTFRTQWGLAADVPVLGGITHNIGRADDVEVYDATGTLVDRLAYDDQGTGTLKGPRTQAVSGEPKTAAALGADDASQWQLAAVGDGDHAWAATVGAASDVGSPGTSRFGDARDPRASGGTGGGTGGTTLACEPEAPSGTGTLPATALAPTSWPGSADVALADAQCAWKTTTGPEGRDVSGLAFDPSDPSVLYAVKNKSWVFRLVQHDGLWVPDTSDGWGAGKEIFFPGSSDPATNQPDTEGLTVGGDGALYVTTERNNAANTVPLNSVLRFDPTQAGSTLVATDQWNLTSEFPELHAGNKTEANLGFEGVAFVPDSYLTANGFVDASTGRTYHPADYPGHGTGLYFAGLENDGKLYAYALGAGGSYHRVAVVDTGMGHVMDVQFDAGTQRIWALCDNTCGVTSTVLKVGATGAIVPDVAYAKPAGLPVDNLEGFALAPTSTCTDGTRAVLWSDDGIYGTGPGSAGEGHALYSGRIRCDLGLGDQGVPRPAAWVATKVYVAGDRVSSGGAVFEALWWTSGEQPGRPYGAWAEIATASDGTAAWTPSRVFTGGDVVVYQGRRYTAQWWTRNQVPGTLYGPWVLAG
;
A
#
# COMPACT_ATOMS: atom_id res chain seq x y z
N MET A 1 -16.37 -45.03 45.71
CA MET A 1 -15.83 -44.84 47.07
C MET A 1 -15.21 -43.45 47.15
N HIS A 2 -15.61 -42.67 48.16
CA HIS A 2 -15.09 -41.37 48.61
C HIS A 2 -15.42 -40.09 47.80
N THR A 3 -16.54 -39.47 48.19
CA THR A 3 -16.73 -38.01 48.36
C THR A 3 -16.48 -37.64 49.84
N PRO A 4 -16.11 -36.38 50.20
CA PRO A 4 -17.06 -35.24 50.41
C PRO A 4 -16.50 -33.87 49.90
N ALA A 5 -17.25 -32.91 49.36
CA ALA A 5 -18.32 -32.04 49.89
C ALA A 5 -17.91 -31.09 51.04
N HIS A 6 -17.90 -29.76 50.80
CA HIS A 6 -18.22 -28.61 51.71
C HIS A 6 -18.07 -27.29 50.89
N ARG A 7 -18.83 -26.20 51.03
CA ARG A 7 -20.07 -25.81 51.74
C ARG A 7 -20.52 -24.47 51.14
N ALA A 8 -21.83 -24.27 51.03
CA ALA A 8 -22.48 -23.01 50.68
C ALA A 8 -22.43 -21.98 51.83
N LEU A 9 -22.57 -20.69 51.51
CA LEU A 9 -23.27 -19.71 52.35
C LEU A 9 -23.76 -18.53 51.50
N ALA A 10 -25.09 -18.40 51.45
CA ALA A 10 -25.81 -17.26 50.93
C ALA A 10 -26.30 -16.38 52.09
N THR A 11 -26.75 -15.17 51.73
CA THR A 11 -27.56 -14.17 52.45
C THR A 11 -26.83 -13.08 53.25
N LEU A 12 -27.00 -11.82 52.80
CA LEU A 12 -27.86 -10.87 53.52
C LEU A 12 -28.41 -9.81 52.56
N ALA A 13 -29.73 -9.75 52.44
CA ALA A 13 -30.48 -8.65 51.85
C ALA A 13 -30.86 -7.65 52.96
N LEU A 14 -30.86 -6.35 52.66
CA LEU A 14 -31.63 -5.38 53.41
C LEU A 14 -32.44 -4.53 52.42
N ALA A 15 -33.75 -4.74 52.45
CA ALA A 15 -34.75 -3.89 51.82
C ALA A 15 -35.15 -2.79 52.80
N ALA A 16 -35.36 -1.59 52.28
CA ALA A 16 -36.21 -0.58 52.91
C ALA A 16 -36.99 0.14 51.80
N THR A 17 -38.23 -0.31 51.59
CA THR A 17 -39.27 0.40 50.84
C THR A 17 -40.03 1.31 51.80
N ALA A 18 -40.24 2.56 51.40
CA ALA A 18 -41.32 3.38 51.90
C ALA A 18 -41.93 4.11 50.69
N GLY A 19 -43.14 3.70 50.34
CA GLY A 19 -43.92 4.30 49.26
C GLY A 19 -44.78 5.47 49.73
N ALA A 20 -45.14 6.33 48.78
CA ALA A 20 -46.37 7.11 48.76
C ALA A 20 -46.55 7.57 47.30
N LEU A 21 -47.48 6.96 46.57
CA LEU A 21 -48.84 7.46 46.30
C LEU A 21 -48.84 8.69 45.37
N THR A 22 -49.08 8.40 44.09
CA THR A 22 -49.26 9.34 42.99
C THR A 22 -50.63 10.02 43.08
N VAL A 23 -50.62 11.35 43.14
CA VAL A 23 -51.74 12.21 42.71
C VAL A 23 -51.17 13.17 41.68
N ALA A 24 -51.62 13.03 40.43
CA ALA A 24 -51.31 13.93 39.34
C ALA A 24 -52.38 15.04 39.25
N LEU A 25 -51.95 16.28 39.00
CA LEU A 25 -52.60 17.37 38.24
C LEU A 25 -51.63 18.60 38.20
N PRO A 26 -51.77 19.55 37.24
CA PRO A 26 -50.66 20.08 36.46
C PRO A 26 -50.01 21.33 37.04
N ALA A 27 -48.68 21.44 36.94
CA ALA A 27 -47.94 22.65 37.29
C ALA A 27 -47.58 23.44 36.02
N ALA A 28 -48.21 24.59 35.86
CA ALA A 28 -47.81 25.62 34.91
C ALA A 28 -46.46 26.21 35.32
N ALA A 29 -45.52 26.28 34.37
CA ALA A 29 -44.22 26.91 34.57
C ALA A 29 -44.39 28.44 34.69
N GLN A 30 -44.06 28.99 35.85
CA GLN A 30 -43.79 30.42 36.03
C GLN A 30 -42.28 30.64 35.97
N ALA A 31 -41.86 31.41 34.97
CA ALA A 31 -40.48 31.86 34.78
C ALA A 31 -40.11 32.85 35.89
N ALA A 32 -39.03 32.56 36.63
CA ALA A 32 -38.38 33.53 37.49
C ALA A 32 -37.39 34.34 36.65
N THR A 33 -37.64 35.65 36.57
CA THR A 33 -36.80 36.64 35.88
C THR A 33 -35.52 36.91 36.67
N THR A 34 -34.37 36.52 36.12
CA THR A 34 -33.05 37.03 36.50
C THR A 34 -32.83 38.43 35.92
N PRO A 35 -32.06 39.33 36.58
CA PRO A 35 -31.80 40.66 36.05
C PRO A 35 -31.03 40.53 34.75
N ALA A 36 -31.40 41.32 33.75
CA ALA A 36 -30.63 41.48 32.53
C ALA A 36 -29.24 42.01 32.90
N SER A 37 -28.24 41.12 32.90
CA SER A 37 -26.87 41.53 32.66
C SER A 37 -26.86 42.18 31.29
N THR A 38 -26.64 43.48 31.26
CA THR A 38 -26.22 44.18 30.05
C THR A 38 -24.90 43.54 29.62
N THR A 39 -24.98 42.59 28.69
CA THR A 39 -23.82 41.99 28.04
C THR A 39 -22.98 43.15 27.53
N ALA A 40 -21.73 43.23 27.99
CA ALA A 40 -20.73 44.02 27.30
C ALA A 40 -20.81 43.67 25.80
N PRO A 41 -20.65 44.64 24.88
CA PRO A 41 -20.65 44.32 23.45
C PRO A 41 -19.66 43.19 23.26
N ALA A 42 -20.10 42.11 22.60
CA ALA A 42 -19.26 40.95 22.35
C ALA A 42 -18.01 41.48 21.65
N THR A 43 -16.90 41.57 22.37
CA THR A 43 -15.61 41.89 21.79
C THR A 43 -15.40 40.85 20.71
N SER A 44 -15.31 41.27 19.45
CA SER A 44 -15.12 40.38 18.31
C SER A 44 -14.02 39.37 18.63
N SER A 45 -14.10 38.16 18.07
CA SER A 45 -13.14 37.10 18.29
C SER A 45 -11.93 37.15 17.34
N ILE A 46 -11.86 38.10 16.41
CA ILE A 46 -10.67 38.32 15.57
C ILE A 46 -9.62 39.07 16.38
N ARG A 47 -8.40 38.51 16.46
CA ARG A 47 -7.26 39.10 17.16
C ARG A 47 -6.03 39.12 16.26
N ILE A 48 -5.18 40.14 16.45
CA ILE A 48 -3.83 40.18 15.88
C ILE A 48 -3.00 39.11 16.60
N THR A 49 -2.36 38.22 15.85
CA THR A 49 -1.60 37.09 16.40
C THR A 49 -0.15 37.04 15.95
N GLU A 50 0.22 37.74 14.87
CA GLU A 50 1.60 37.78 14.41
C GLU A 50 1.87 39.05 13.59
N TRP A 51 3.07 39.60 13.65
CA TRP A 51 3.51 40.63 12.71
C TRP A 51 5.01 40.60 12.41
N MET A 52 5.40 41.06 11.22
CA MET A 52 6.80 41.27 10.83
C MET A 52 6.93 42.55 10.00
N TYR A 53 7.45 43.62 10.61
CA TYR A 53 7.61 44.93 9.93
C TYR A 53 8.84 45.03 9.02
N LYS A 54 9.79 44.08 9.08
CA LYS A 54 10.99 44.14 8.23
C LYS A 54 11.50 42.75 7.86
N PRO A 55 11.02 42.14 6.78
CA PRO A 55 11.56 40.87 6.31
C PRO A 55 13.05 41.00 5.96
N GLY A 56 13.81 39.94 6.18
CA GLY A 56 15.22 39.79 5.83
C GLY A 56 15.43 39.48 4.34
N VAL A 57 14.39 39.01 3.65
CA VAL A 57 14.32 38.81 2.19
C VAL A 57 13.14 39.58 1.57
N THR A 58 12.87 39.40 0.28
CA THR A 58 11.79 40.08 -0.48
C THR A 58 10.37 39.53 -0.20
N ALA A 59 10.06 39.21 1.06
CA ALA A 59 8.81 38.58 1.50
C ALA A 59 7.59 39.49 1.53
N GLY A 60 7.84 40.78 1.70
CA GLY A 60 6.84 41.69 2.20
C GLY A 60 6.68 41.58 3.72
N GLU A 61 6.43 42.70 4.37
CA GLU A 61 5.92 42.76 5.73
C GLU A 61 4.59 42.00 5.79
N PHE A 62 4.24 41.50 6.99
CA PHE A 62 2.95 40.85 7.16
C PHE A 62 2.34 41.06 8.53
N VAL A 63 1.03 40.91 8.56
CA VAL A 63 0.17 40.88 9.75
C VAL A 63 -0.72 39.66 9.65
N GLU A 64 -0.83 38.92 10.75
CA GLU A 64 -1.77 37.81 10.90
C GLU A 64 -2.92 38.19 11.83
N LEU A 65 -4.14 37.84 11.40
CA LEU A 65 -5.35 37.90 12.21
C LEU A 65 -5.92 36.49 12.41
N THR A 66 -6.18 36.09 13.66
CA THR A 66 -6.77 34.79 14.00
C THR A 66 -8.15 34.95 14.65
N ASN A 67 -9.10 34.11 14.27
CA ASN A 67 -10.37 33.98 15.00
C ASN A 67 -10.20 33.10 16.24
N VAL A 68 -9.99 33.68 17.41
CA VAL A 68 -9.78 32.95 18.67
C VAL A 68 -11.07 32.56 19.39
N GLY A 69 -12.23 32.75 18.73
CA GLY A 69 -13.56 32.47 19.29
C GLY A 69 -14.26 31.31 18.60
N ALA A 70 -15.27 30.75 19.26
CA ALA A 70 -15.91 29.50 18.87
C ALA A 70 -16.84 29.58 17.64
N THR A 71 -17.03 30.74 17.03
CA THR A 71 -17.96 30.96 15.91
C THR A 71 -17.26 31.58 14.70
N PRO A 72 -17.57 31.14 13.46
CA PRO A 72 -17.06 31.78 12.25
C PRO A 72 -17.41 33.27 12.19
N VAL A 73 -16.50 34.09 11.66
CA VAL A 73 -16.66 35.54 11.49
C VAL A 73 -16.53 35.92 10.02
N ASP A 74 -17.55 36.56 9.45
CA ASP A 74 -17.52 37.10 8.10
C ASP A 74 -16.85 38.49 8.09
N LEU A 75 -15.82 38.66 7.26
CA LEU A 75 -15.06 39.90 7.13
C LEU A 75 -15.67 40.88 6.11
N ALA A 76 -16.86 40.62 5.59
CA ALA A 76 -17.60 41.58 4.76
C ALA A 76 -17.76 42.94 5.46
N GLY A 77 -17.19 44.00 4.86
CA GLY A 77 -17.21 45.36 5.39
C GLY A 77 -16.12 45.70 6.41
N TRP A 78 -15.31 44.72 6.84
CA TRP A 78 -14.20 44.95 7.77
C TRP A 78 -13.01 45.61 7.08
N SER A 79 -12.15 46.26 7.85
CA SER A 79 -10.96 46.93 7.33
C SER A 79 -9.76 46.87 8.26
N TYR A 80 -8.58 46.85 7.67
CA TYR A 80 -7.28 47.03 8.32
C TYR A 80 -6.73 48.45 8.07
N ALA A 81 -5.98 48.96 9.03
CA ALA A 81 -5.19 50.18 8.92
C ALA A 81 -3.85 50.06 9.68
N ALA A 82 -2.90 50.91 9.30
CA ALA A 82 -1.64 51.17 10.01
C ALA A 82 -1.64 52.61 10.59
N SER A 83 -0.57 53.06 11.25
CA SER A 83 -0.47 54.38 11.89
C SER A 83 -1.09 55.55 11.12
N GLY A 84 -2.09 56.17 11.75
CA GLY A 84 -2.79 57.34 11.21
C GLY A 84 -3.89 57.02 10.19
N GLY A 85 -4.11 55.74 9.87
CA GLY A 85 -5.26 55.26 9.11
C GLY A 85 -6.45 55.00 10.01
N GLY A 86 -7.66 55.30 9.54
CA GLY A 86 -8.91 54.96 10.24
C GLY A 86 -9.66 53.82 9.56
N ALA A 87 -10.87 53.52 10.02
CA ALA A 87 -11.74 52.55 9.36
C ALA A 87 -11.87 52.81 7.84
N GLY A 88 -11.81 51.74 7.04
CA GLY A 88 -12.02 51.74 5.59
C GLY A 88 -10.77 51.85 4.70
N GLN A 89 -9.54 51.80 5.25
CA GLN A 89 -8.32 51.90 4.43
C GLN A 89 -8.07 50.66 3.57
N VAL A 90 -7.87 49.49 4.18
CA VAL A 90 -7.68 48.21 3.47
C VAL A 90 -8.88 47.31 3.71
N PRO A 91 -9.77 47.12 2.73
CA PRO A 91 -10.92 46.23 2.87
C PRO A 91 -10.50 44.77 3.03
N LEU A 92 -11.11 44.06 3.98
CA LEU A 92 -10.81 42.65 4.27
C LEU A 92 -11.82 41.67 3.67
N ALA A 93 -12.82 42.16 2.96
CA ALA A 93 -13.93 41.34 2.45
C ALA A 93 -13.48 40.19 1.53
N SER A 94 -12.36 40.33 0.82
CA SER A 94 -11.80 39.28 -0.05
C SER A 94 -11.23 38.08 0.70
N LEU A 95 -10.96 38.21 2.01
CA LEU A 95 -10.55 37.10 2.88
C LEU A 95 -11.73 36.20 3.29
N GLY A 96 -12.97 36.65 3.07
CA GLY A 96 -14.18 35.86 3.30
C GLY A 96 -14.50 35.62 4.78
N THR A 97 -15.07 34.45 5.08
CA THR A 97 -15.43 34.04 6.44
C THR A 97 -14.30 33.26 7.10
N VAL A 98 -13.85 33.73 8.25
CA VAL A 98 -12.80 33.10 9.06
C VAL A 98 -13.45 32.16 10.07
N ALA A 99 -13.30 30.84 9.88
CA ALA A 99 -13.82 29.85 10.82
C ALA A 99 -13.14 29.98 12.21
N SER A 100 -13.77 29.40 13.24
CA SER A 100 -13.17 29.30 14.59
C SER A 100 -11.75 28.74 14.48
N GLY A 101 -10.80 29.36 15.18
CA GLY A 101 -9.41 28.95 15.21
C GLY A 101 -8.61 29.17 13.94
N ARG A 102 -9.16 29.79 12.88
CA ARG A 102 -8.45 30.03 11.62
C ARG A 102 -7.78 31.40 11.57
N SER A 103 -6.64 31.46 10.87
CA SER A 103 -5.88 32.67 10.61
C SER A 103 -6.05 33.17 9.17
N VAL A 104 -5.88 34.47 8.98
CA VAL A 104 -5.79 35.15 7.68
C VAL A 104 -4.61 36.12 7.70
N LEU A 105 -4.00 36.35 6.54
CA LEU A 105 -2.76 37.11 6.41
C LEU A 105 -2.91 38.33 5.51
N LEU A 106 -2.19 39.40 5.84
CA LEU A 106 -2.10 40.62 5.05
C LEU A 106 -0.62 40.88 4.75
N THR A 107 -0.27 41.22 3.51
CA THR A 107 1.12 41.46 3.10
C THR A 107 1.24 42.36 1.87
N GLU A 108 2.35 43.09 1.72
CA GLU A 108 2.57 43.93 0.54
C GLU A 108 2.98 43.15 -0.71
N THR A 109 3.52 41.93 -0.57
CA THR A 109 3.82 41.10 -1.74
C THR A 109 2.54 40.47 -2.28
N THR A 110 2.61 39.92 -3.49
CA THR A 110 1.47 39.15 -3.99
C THR A 110 1.22 37.95 -3.08
N ALA A 111 -0.05 37.55 -2.95
CA ALA A 111 -0.43 36.42 -2.13
C ALA A 111 0.35 35.14 -2.50
N ASP A 112 0.59 34.92 -3.80
CA ASP A 112 1.34 33.76 -4.29
C ASP A 112 2.82 33.82 -3.95
N THR A 113 3.45 35.01 -4.02
CA THR A 113 4.83 35.19 -3.59
C THR A 113 4.97 34.94 -2.09
N PHE A 114 4.05 35.46 -1.29
CA PHE A 114 4.05 35.23 0.16
C PHE A 114 3.86 33.76 0.51
N ARG A 115 2.89 33.07 -0.10
CA ARG A 115 2.66 31.63 0.11
C ARG A 115 3.86 30.79 -0.32
N THR A 116 4.47 31.09 -1.46
CA THR A 116 5.68 30.39 -1.94
C THR A 116 6.83 30.55 -0.96
N GLN A 117 7.04 31.76 -0.45
CA GLN A 117 8.11 32.01 0.51
C GLN A 117 7.90 31.21 1.80
N TRP A 118 6.70 31.23 2.35
CA TRP A 118 6.40 30.61 3.64
C TRP A 118 5.98 29.15 3.55
N GLY A 119 5.84 28.60 2.34
CA GLY A 119 5.40 27.22 2.11
C GLY A 119 3.94 27.00 2.50
N LEU A 120 3.09 28.03 2.41
CA LEU A 120 1.69 27.98 2.85
C LEU A 120 0.82 27.24 1.85
N ALA A 121 -0.15 26.49 2.37
CA ALA A 121 -1.18 25.87 1.56
C ALA A 121 -2.03 26.94 0.84
N ALA A 122 -2.51 26.61 -0.37
CA ALA A 122 -3.28 27.52 -1.21
C ALA A 122 -4.58 28.00 -0.54
N ASP A 123 -5.12 27.21 0.40
CA ASP A 123 -6.33 27.52 1.15
C ASP A 123 -6.09 28.41 2.37
N VAL A 124 -4.85 28.78 2.69
CA VAL A 124 -4.54 29.85 3.64
C VAL A 124 -4.94 31.19 3.01
N PRO A 125 -5.89 31.94 3.60
CA PRO A 125 -6.32 33.21 3.06
C PRO A 125 -5.22 34.27 3.23
N VAL A 126 -4.73 34.80 2.11
CA VAL A 126 -3.70 35.85 2.07
C VAL A 126 -4.21 37.00 1.21
N LEU A 127 -4.30 38.20 1.80
CA LEU A 127 -4.53 39.45 1.12
C LEU A 127 -3.17 40.08 0.78
N GLY A 128 -2.70 39.79 -0.43
CA GLY A 128 -1.44 40.34 -0.95
C GLY A 128 -1.61 41.65 -1.72
N GLY A 129 -0.50 42.38 -1.89
CA GLY A 129 -0.44 43.63 -2.65
C GLY A 129 -1.00 44.83 -1.90
N ILE A 130 -1.09 44.77 -0.57
CA ILE A 130 -1.51 45.92 0.22
C ILE A 130 -0.45 47.03 0.11
N THR A 131 -0.89 48.27 0.17
CA THR A 131 0.00 49.44 0.11
C THR A 131 0.11 50.17 1.46
N HIS A 132 -0.60 49.69 2.47
CA HIS A 132 -0.60 50.21 3.84
C HIS A 132 0.29 49.33 4.71
N ASN A 133 1.59 49.57 4.57
CA ASN A 133 2.67 48.83 5.19
C ASN A 133 2.89 49.26 6.64
N ILE A 134 3.60 48.44 7.41
CA ILE A 134 3.87 48.65 8.84
C ILE A 134 5.35 48.96 9.05
N GLY A 135 5.62 50.10 9.68
CA GLY A 135 6.96 50.60 9.88
C GLY A 135 7.59 50.20 11.22
N ARG A 136 8.70 50.88 11.53
CA ARG A 136 9.26 50.90 12.88
C ARG A 136 8.48 51.89 13.72
N ALA A 137 8.13 51.52 14.95
CA ALA A 137 7.32 52.35 15.84
C ALA A 137 5.95 52.73 15.24
N ASP A 138 5.11 51.71 15.04
CA ASP A 138 3.84 51.78 14.30
C ASP A 138 2.71 51.09 15.10
N ASP A 139 1.50 51.08 14.57
CA ASP A 139 0.36 50.34 15.09
C ASP A 139 -0.44 49.62 14.00
N VAL A 140 -0.87 48.40 14.33
CA VAL A 140 -1.81 47.60 13.54
C VAL A 140 -3.20 47.80 14.10
N GLU A 141 -4.17 48.18 13.26
CA GLU A 141 -5.56 48.41 13.66
C GLU A 141 -6.55 47.61 12.81
N VAL A 142 -7.52 46.97 13.47
CA VAL A 142 -8.56 46.16 12.82
C VAL A 142 -9.93 46.73 13.19
N TYR A 143 -10.78 47.00 12.20
CA TYR A 143 -12.12 47.54 12.37
C TYR A 143 -13.18 46.59 11.82
N ASP A 144 -14.32 46.48 12.51
CA ASP A 144 -15.47 45.71 12.03
C ASP A 144 -16.26 46.43 10.92
N ALA A 145 -17.31 45.77 10.42
CA ALA A 145 -18.19 46.31 9.39
C ALA A 145 -18.94 47.61 9.76
N THR A 146 -18.98 47.97 11.04
CA THR A 146 -19.58 49.23 11.53
C THR A 146 -18.56 50.36 11.63
N GLY A 147 -17.28 50.07 11.41
CA GLY A 147 -16.16 50.99 11.63
C GLY A 147 -15.72 51.06 13.09
N THR A 148 -16.11 50.11 13.93
CA THR A 148 -15.68 50.04 15.33
C THR A 148 -14.32 49.35 15.43
N LEU A 149 -13.38 49.91 16.19
CA LEU A 149 -12.08 49.30 16.45
C LEU A 149 -12.25 48.00 17.25
N VAL A 150 -11.78 46.90 16.67
CA VAL A 150 -11.89 45.53 17.20
C VAL A 150 -10.62 45.11 17.93
N ASP A 151 -9.46 45.38 17.34
CA ASP A 151 -8.17 45.07 17.92
C ASP A 151 -7.13 46.10 17.47
N ARG A 152 -6.13 46.33 18.31
CA ARG A 152 -5.02 47.23 18.07
C ARG A 152 -3.75 46.71 18.73
N LEU A 153 -2.64 46.85 18.02
CA LEU A 153 -1.32 46.56 18.54
C LEU A 153 -0.34 47.67 18.16
N ALA A 154 -0.09 48.58 19.09
CA ALA A 154 0.96 49.59 18.99
C ALA A 154 2.30 49.05 19.53
N TYR A 155 3.37 49.24 18.76
CA TYR A 155 4.72 48.77 19.13
C TYR A 155 5.78 49.83 18.87
N ASP A 156 6.88 49.80 19.63
CA ASP A 156 8.07 50.62 19.40
C ASP A 156 9.32 49.78 19.71
N ASP A 157 10.10 49.47 18.67
CA ASP A 157 11.35 48.69 18.74
C ASP A 157 12.59 49.56 19.04
N GLN A 158 12.42 50.88 19.15
CA GLN A 158 13.49 51.87 19.37
C GLN A 158 13.60 52.30 20.83
N GLY A 159 12.63 51.91 21.67
CA GLY A 159 12.79 51.78 23.11
C GLY A 159 13.22 53.04 23.86
N THR A 160 12.67 54.21 23.52
CA THR A 160 12.88 55.42 24.34
C THR A 160 11.60 56.00 24.97
N GLY A 161 10.44 55.36 24.77
CA GLY A 161 9.13 55.72 25.36
C GLY A 161 8.48 54.64 26.24
N THR A 162 7.18 54.81 26.55
CA THR A 162 6.36 53.82 27.29
C THR A 162 5.86 52.67 26.42
N LEU A 163 5.75 52.88 25.11
CA LEU A 163 5.52 51.83 24.11
C LEU A 163 6.83 51.05 23.90
N LYS A 164 6.73 49.73 23.88
CA LYS A 164 7.87 48.80 23.78
C LYS A 164 7.44 47.57 23.02
N GLY A 165 8.33 46.94 22.26
CA GLY A 165 8.03 45.68 21.60
C GLY A 165 9.28 45.00 21.03
N PRO A 166 9.17 43.73 20.59
CA PRO A 166 10.25 43.04 19.91
C PRO A 166 10.60 43.73 18.58
N ARG A 167 11.87 43.62 18.19
CA ARG A 167 12.35 44.10 16.90
C ARG A 167 12.09 43.04 15.83
N THR A 168 10.91 43.07 15.19
CA THR A 168 10.48 42.04 14.23
C THR A 168 11.14 42.20 12.85
N GLN A 169 12.47 42.07 12.83
CA GLN A 169 13.29 42.11 11.63
C GLN A 169 13.79 40.70 11.30
N ALA A 170 13.42 40.16 10.14
CA ALA A 170 13.66 38.78 9.71
C ALA A 170 13.11 37.69 10.66
N VAL A 171 12.47 38.08 11.75
CA VAL A 171 11.82 37.20 12.73
C VAL A 171 10.55 37.91 13.15
N SER A 172 9.41 37.23 13.12
CA SER A 172 8.11 37.80 13.49
C SER A 172 7.96 37.96 15.00
N GLY A 173 6.97 38.75 15.41
CA GLY A 173 6.54 38.91 16.79
C GLY A 173 5.30 38.07 17.08
N GLU A 174 5.32 37.30 18.18
CA GLU A 174 4.23 36.44 18.65
C GLU A 174 3.86 36.70 20.14
N PRO A 175 2.62 36.42 20.58
CA PRO A 175 2.17 36.76 21.93
C PRO A 175 2.69 35.74 22.94
N LYS A 176 3.34 36.19 24.04
CA LYS A 176 3.87 35.26 25.06
C LYS A 176 2.79 34.40 25.69
N THR A 177 1.59 34.95 25.86
CA THR A 177 0.45 34.32 26.53
C THR A 177 -0.87 34.85 25.96
N ALA A 178 -1.98 34.15 26.20
CA ALA A 178 -3.31 34.60 25.80
C ALA A 178 -3.70 35.98 26.36
N ALA A 179 -3.09 36.41 27.49
CA ALA A 179 -3.35 37.72 28.09
C ALA A 179 -2.80 38.89 27.24
N ALA A 180 -1.90 38.63 26.30
CA ALA A 180 -1.35 39.63 25.40
C ALA A 180 -2.30 39.99 24.25
N LEU A 181 -3.24 39.10 23.89
CA LEU A 181 -4.18 39.29 22.79
C LEU A 181 -5.20 40.38 23.14
N GLY A 182 -5.27 41.44 22.33
CA GLY A 182 -6.17 42.57 22.57
C GLY A 182 -5.76 43.49 23.72
N ALA A 183 -4.56 43.33 24.29
CA ALA A 183 -4.08 44.16 25.39
C ALA A 183 -3.49 45.51 24.94
N ASP A 184 -3.22 45.69 23.64
CA ASP A 184 -2.48 46.84 23.06
C ASP A 184 -1.15 47.11 23.81
N ASP A 185 -0.42 46.04 24.13
CA ASP A 185 0.84 46.08 24.88
C ASP A 185 1.87 45.12 24.27
N ALA A 186 2.65 45.62 23.30
CA ALA A 186 3.69 44.85 22.63
C ALA A 186 4.85 44.41 23.54
N SER A 187 4.93 44.87 24.81
CA SER A 187 5.91 44.34 25.77
C SER A 187 5.61 42.89 26.19
N GLN A 188 4.37 42.45 25.99
CA GLN A 188 3.90 41.08 26.24
C GLN A 188 4.14 40.14 25.05
N TRP A 189 4.83 40.61 24.01
CA TRP A 189 5.17 39.84 22.82
C TRP A 189 6.66 39.48 22.81
N GLN A 190 7.01 38.44 22.07
CA GLN A 190 8.37 37.93 21.90
C GLN A 190 8.67 37.67 20.42
N LEU A 191 9.95 37.46 20.08
CA LEU A 191 10.30 37.00 18.75
C LEU A 191 9.99 35.51 18.60
N ALA A 192 9.48 35.12 17.45
CA ALA A 192 9.30 33.72 17.08
C ALA A 192 10.63 32.97 17.06
N ALA A 193 10.57 31.67 17.32
CA ALA A 193 11.70 30.76 17.28
C ALA A 193 11.27 29.44 16.64
N VAL A 194 12.12 28.88 15.77
CA VAL A 194 11.77 27.64 15.06
C VAL A 194 11.36 26.53 16.04
N GLY A 195 10.14 26.00 15.89
CA GLY A 195 9.58 24.96 16.74
C GLY A 195 9.05 25.45 18.10
N ASP A 196 8.76 26.74 18.25
CA ASP A 196 8.06 27.31 19.42
C ASP A 196 6.59 26.86 19.50
N GLY A 197 5.86 27.45 20.45
CA GLY A 197 4.46 27.09 20.72
C GLY A 197 3.49 27.43 19.60
N ASP A 198 3.82 28.40 18.73
CA ASP A 198 3.08 28.73 17.51
C ASP A 198 3.59 27.92 16.29
N HIS A 199 4.53 26.99 16.52
CA HIS A 199 5.16 26.14 15.50
C HIS A 199 5.90 26.91 14.41
N ALA A 200 6.54 28.04 14.75
CA ALA A 200 7.27 28.86 13.79
C ALA A 200 8.35 28.06 13.02
N TRP A 201 8.62 28.48 11.78
CA TRP A 201 9.59 27.85 10.88
C TRP A 201 10.37 28.88 10.06
N ALA A 202 11.42 28.40 9.40
CA ALA A 202 12.24 29.19 8.48
C ALA A 202 11.61 29.22 7.08
N ALA A 203 11.50 30.39 6.46
CA ALA A 203 11.02 30.56 5.09
C ALA A 203 11.85 29.75 4.06
N THR A 204 11.18 29.26 3.01
CA THR A 204 11.64 28.20 2.10
C THR A 204 12.64 28.64 1.02
N VAL A 205 12.83 29.96 0.80
CA VAL A 205 13.65 30.50 -0.30
C VAL A 205 14.46 31.74 0.14
N GLY A 206 15.77 31.76 -0.12
CA GLY A 206 16.66 32.93 0.08
C GLY A 206 17.86 32.69 1.03
N ALA A 207 18.96 33.43 0.85
CA ALA A 207 20.26 33.20 1.54
C ALA A 207 20.33 33.65 3.02
N ALA A 208 19.20 33.98 3.64
CA ALA A 208 19.00 34.13 5.08
C ALA A 208 17.49 33.98 5.35
N SER A 209 17.08 32.95 6.10
CA SER A 209 15.68 32.57 6.24
C SER A 209 14.95 33.42 7.27
N ASP A 210 13.92 34.15 6.85
CA ASP A 210 12.95 34.76 7.78
C ASP A 210 12.33 33.67 8.67
N VAL A 211 12.02 33.98 9.93
CA VAL A 211 11.40 33.05 10.90
C VAL A 211 10.05 33.56 11.36
N GLY A 212 9.02 32.72 11.32
CA GLY A 212 7.65 33.04 11.75
C GLY A 212 6.70 31.86 11.57
N SER A 213 5.43 32.05 11.91
CA SER A 213 4.37 31.03 11.89
C SER A 213 3.15 31.40 11.03
N PRO A 214 3.28 32.05 9.85
CA PRO A 214 2.13 32.66 9.18
C PRO A 214 1.07 31.63 8.77
N GLY A 215 -0.19 31.92 9.09
CA GLY A 215 -1.35 31.07 8.85
C GLY A 215 -1.74 30.19 10.04
N THR A 216 -1.01 30.24 11.16
CA THR A 216 -1.35 29.50 12.37
C THR A 216 -0.95 30.23 13.65
N SER A 217 -1.72 29.96 14.70
CA SER A 217 -1.43 30.43 16.05
C SER A 217 -1.86 29.37 17.06
N ARG A 218 -1.09 29.22 18.14
CA ARG A 218 -1.38 28.41 19.32
C ARG A 218 -2.67 28.81 20.02
N PHE A 219 -3.19 29.99 19.73
CA PHE A 219 -4.46 30.51 20.24
C PHE A 219 -5.64 30.24 19.28
N GLY A 220 -5.37 29.64 18.12
CA GLY A 220 -6.35 29.10 17.18
C GLY A 220 -6.39 27.56 17.18
N ASP A 221 -6.82 26.97 16.07
CA ASP A 221 -6.83 25.52 15.88
C ASP A 221 -5.43 25.02 15.49
N ALA A 222 -4.99 23.89 16.06
CA ALA A 222 -3.67 23.28 15.81
C ALA A 222 -3.54 22.62 14.42
N ARG A 223 -3.78 23.40 13.36
CA ARG A 223 -3.58 22.99 11.97
C ARG A 223 -2.23 23.51 11.47
N ASP A 224 -1.50 22.65 10.76
CA ASP A 224 -0.34 23.09 9.98
C ASP A 224 -0.83 23.89 8.76
N PRO A 225 -0.53 25.21 8.65
CA PRO A 225 -0.98 26.05 7.54
C PRO A 225 -0.27 25.70 6.23
N ARG A 226 0.69 24.78 6.26
CA ARG A 226 1.39 24.24 5.09
C ARG A 226 0.71 22.97 4.57
N ALA A 227 -0.33 22.47 5.24
CA ALA A 227 -1.11 21.28 4.86
C ALA A 227 -2.51 21.67 4.37
N SER A 228 -2.82 21.57 3.08
CA SER A 228 -4.13 21.95 2.48
C SER A 228 -5.27 21.01 2.92
N GLY A 229 -6.42 21.57 3.30
CA GLY A 229 -7.63 20.84 3.67
C GLY A 229 -8.69 21.02 2.58
N GLY A 230 -9.11 19.93 1.93
CA GLY A 230 -9.95 20.00 0.73
C GLY A 230 -11.42 20.38 0.97
N THR A 231 -11.95 21.25 0.12
CA THR A 231 -13.24 21.07 -0.56
C THR A 231 -13.26 21.79 -1.92
N GLY A 232 -13.33 21.03 -3.01
CA GLY A 232 -13.90 21.47 -4.30
C GLY A 232 -12.95 21.98 -5.39
N GLY A 233 -12.70 21.12 -6.38
CA GLY A 233 -12.73 21.50 -7.81
C GLY A 233 -11.56 22.27 -8.42
N GLY A 234 -10.54 21.53 -8.87
CA GLY A 234 -9.88 21.79 -10.16
C GLY A 234 -8.71 22.78 -10.23
N THR A 235 -7.56 22.20 -10.60
CA THR A 235 -6.36 22.76 -11.27
C THR A 235 -5.30 23.48 -10.42
N GLY A 236 -4.22 22.73 -10.11
CA GLY A 236 -2.88 23.27 -9.84
C GLY A 236 -2.42 23.28 -8.37
N GLY A 237 -2.43 22.13 -7.68
CA GLY A 237 -1.89 22.01 -6.32
C GLY A 237 -0.41 21.57 -6.33
N THR A 238 0.45 22.26 -5.59
CA THR A 238 1.85 21.87 -5.40
C THR A 238 1.92 20.58 -4.59
N THR A 239 2.43 19.52 -5.22
CA THR A 239 2.68 18.20 -4.67
C THR A 239 3.62 18.26 -3.46
N LEU A 240 3.50 17.35 -2.48
CA LEU A 240 4.51 17.17 -1.43
C LEU A 240 5.92 17.14 -2.05
N ALA A 241 6.98 17.38 -1.28
CA ALA A 241 8.34 17.30 -1.81
C ALA A 241 8.76 15.90 -2.30
N CYS A 242 7.94 14.86 -2.08
CA CYS A 242 8.10 13.55 -2.73
C CYS A 242 7.41 13.48 -4.10
N GLU A 243 6.77 14.56 -4.51
CA GLU A 243 6.00 14.78 -5.73
C GLU A 243 4.93 13.71 -6.03
N PRO A 244 3.98 13.40 -5.13
CA PRO A 244 2.93 12.42 -5.39
C PRO A 244 2.26 12.54 -6.76
N GLU A 245 2.05 11.40 -7.40
CA GLU A 245 1.50 11.27 -8.75
C GLU A 245 0.11 10.67 -8.71
N ALA A 246 -0.85 11.34 -9.34
CA ALA A 246 -2.22 10.84 -9.43
C ALA A 246 -2.28 9.55 -10.25
N PRO A 247 -3.15 8.60 -9.88
CA PRO A 247 -3.32 7.40 -10.67
C PRO A 247 -3.75 7.74 -12.09
N SER A 248 -3.14 7.06 -13.05
CA SER A 248 -3.39 7.29 -14.47
C SER A 248 -4.35 6.23 -14.99
N GLY A 249 -5.33 6.66 -15.80
CA GLY A 249 -6.36 5.76 -16.30
C GLY A 249 -7.38 5.35 -15.23
N THR A 250 -8.61 5.10 -15.68
CA THR A 250 -9.59 4.37 -14.88
C THR A 250 -10.30 3.43 -15.84
N GLY A 251 -10.38 2.16 -15.46
CA GLY A 251 -10.98 1.14 -16.29
C GLY A 251 -12.00 0.33 -15.52
N THR A 252 -12.71 -0.51 -16.26
CA THR A 252 -13.63 -1.49 -15.70
C THR A 252 -13.15 -2.86 -16.11
N LEU A 253 -13.29 -3.83 -15.20
CA LEU A 253 -13.04 -5.23 -15.51
C LEU A 253 -13.75 -5.65 -16.81
N PRO A 254 -13.13 -6.50 -17.63
CA PRO A 254 -13.78 -7.13 -18.77
C PRO A 254 -15.09 -7.79 -18.35
N ALA A 255 -16.12 -7.75 -19.21
CA ALA A 255 -17.41 -8.38 -18.90
C ALA A 255 -17.33 -9.90 -18.67
N THR A 256 -16.23 -10.53 -19.11
CA THR A 256 -15.91 -11.95 -18.91
C THR A 256 -15.22 -12.24 -17.57
N ALA A 257 -14.76 -11.21 -16.84
CA ALA A 257 -14.12 -11.35 -15.54
C ALA A 257 -15.12 -11.86 -14.49
N LEU A 258 -14.60 -12.50 -13.44
CA LEU A 258 -15.43 -12.81 -12.27
C LEU A 258 -15.87 -11.51 -11.59
N ALA A 259 -17.17 -11.42 -11.28
CA ALA A 259 -17.71 -10.30 -10.53
C ALA A 259 -17.09 -10.25 -9.12
N PRO A 260 -16.41 -9.16 -8.72
CA PRO A 260 -15.78 -9.09 -7.42
C PRO A 260 -16.79 -9.12 -6.28
N THR A 261 -16.50 -9.92 -5.26
CA THR A 261 -17.25 -9.95 -3.99
C THR A 261 -16.59 -9.03 -2.95
N SER A 262 -17.26 -8.79 -1.82
CA SER A 262 -16.69 -7.97 -0.75
C SER A 262 -15.37 -8.53 -0.21
N TRP A 263 -14.43 -7.65 0.11
CA TRP A 263 -13.16 -8.01 0.75
C TRP A 263 -13.36 -8.98 1.94
N PRO A 264 -12.66 -10.13 2.00
CA PRO A 264 -12.87 -11.16 3.00
C PRO A 264 -12.08 -10.85 4.30
N GLY A 265 -12.20 -9.62 4.79
CA GLY A 265 -11.41 -9.07 5.87
C GLY A 265 -12.01 -7.80 6.48
N SER A 266 -11.17 -6.97 7.11
CA SER A 266 -11.63 -5.67 7.61
C SER A 266 -11.88 -4.72 6.45
N ALA A 267 -12.88 -3.84 6.60
CA ALA A 267 -13.07 -2.71 5.68
C ALA A 267 -12.04 -1.60 5.93
N ASP A 268 -11.47 -1.55 7.13
CA ASP A 268 -10.51 -0.54 7.56
C ASP A 268 -9.13 -0.84 7.01
N VAL A 269 -8.45 0.23 6.58
CA VAL A 269 -7.08 0.23 6.08
C VAL A 269 -6.34 1.37 6.75
N ALA A 270 -5.10 1.10 7.16
CA ALA A 270 -4.22 2.09 7.76
C ALA A 270 -3.05 2.40 6.82
N LEU A 271 -2.51 3.60 6.94
CA LEU A 271 -1.20 3.94 6.38
C LEU A 271 -0.13 3.15 7.12
N ALA A 272 0.83 2.61 6.39
CA ALA A 272 1.77 1.62 6.90
C ALA A 272 3.23 2.03 6.71
N ASP A 273 3.48 3.26 6.34
CA ASP A 273 4.79 3.90 6.21
C ASP A 273 4.73 5.38 6.67
N ALA A 274 5.88 6.04 6.73
CA ALA A 274 5.92 7.49 6.95
C ALA A 274 5.65 8.25 5.64
N GLN A 275 5.05 9.44 5.74
CA GLN A 275 4.83 10.30 4.58
C GLN A 275 6.17 10.61 3.89
N CYS A 276 6.20 10.44 2.57
CA CYS A 276 7.38 10.58 1.73
C CYS A 276 8.57 9.67 2.14
N ALA A 277 8.32 8.49 2.72
CA ALA A 277 9.38 7.58 3.18
C ALA A 277 10.32 7.09 2.05
N TRP A 278 9.84 7.07 0.81
CA TRP A 278 10.49 6.34 -0.28
C TRP A 278 11.45 7.15 -1.13
N LYS A 279 11.66 8.44 -0.84
CA LYS A 279 12.56 9.29 -1.65
C LYS A 279 13.98 8.73 -1.67
N THR A 280 14.51 8.51 -2.87
CA THR A 280 15.92 8.17 -3.10
C THR A 280 16.66 9.30 -3.81
N THR A 281 17.97 9.13 -4.02
CA THR A 281 18.84 10.06 -4.73
C THR A 281 18.51 10.23 -6.22
N THR A 282 17.66 9.37 -6.80
CA THR A 282 17.24 9.39 -8.21
C THR A 282 16.14 10.42 -8.51
N GLY A 283 15.67 11.19 -7.53
CA GLY A 283 14.69 12.26 -7.73
C GLY A 283 13.24 11.81 -7.50
N PRO A 284 12.25 12.54 -8.05
CA PRO A 284 10.82 12.30 -7.80
C PRO A 284 10.31 10.95 -8.33
N GLU A 285 10.88 10.45 -9.43
CA GLU A 285 10.69 9.07 -9.97
C GLU A 285 11.16 7.97 -8.99
N GLY A 286 11.72 8.38 -7.84
CA GLY A 286 12.18 7.51 -6.80
C GLY A 286 11.14 7.20 -5.74
N ARG A 287 9.83 7.40 -5.97
CA ARG A 287 8.75 7.21 -4.98
C ARG A 287 7.89 5.95 -5.20
N ASP A 288 8.07 5.34 -6.35
CA ASP A 288 7.19 4.41 -7.07
C ASP A 288 7.35 2.98 -6.51
N VAL A 289 6.67 2.64 -5.41
CA VAL A 289 6.81 1.31 -4.79
C VAL A 289 5.88 0.32 -5.49
N SER A 290 6.46 -0.51 -6.34
CA SER A 290 5.79 -1.61 -7.02
C SER A 290 5.70 -2.85 -6.09
N GLY A 291 6.32 -3.99 -6.42
CA GLY A 291 6.11 -5.28 -5.76
C GLY A 291 6.50 -5.40 -4.28
N LEU A 292 5.74 -6.23 -3.55
CA LEU A 292 5.94 -6.53 -2.13
C LEU A 292 6.05 -8.04 -1.90
N ALA A 293 6.89 -8.48 -0.95
CA ALA A 293 6.95 -9.89 -0.55
C ALA A 293 7.34 -10.04 0.92
N PHE A 294 6.54 -10.77 1.71
CA PHE A 294 6.98 -11.21 3.04
C PHE A 294 8.09 -12.25 2.91
N ASP A 295 9.08 -12.18 3.80
CA ASP A 295 10.04 -13.29 3.94
C ASP A 295 9.30 -14.51 4.52
N PRO A 296 9.21 -15.63 3.78
CA PRO A 296 8.51 -16.82 4.26
C PRO A 296 9.20 -17.48 5.47
N SER A 297 10.48 -17.19 5.71
CA SER A 297 11.27 -17.69 6.84
C SER A 297 11.21 -16.77 8.06
N ASP A 298 10.93 -15.48 7.85
CA ASP A 298 10.76 -14.48 8.91
C ASP A 298 9.63 -13.49 8.58
N PRO A 299 8.39 -13.75 9.03
CA PRO A 299 7.25 -12.89 8.69
C PRO A 299 7.30 -11.49 9.33
N SER A 300 8.32 -11.18 10.14
CA SER A 300 8.57 -9.82 10.62
C SER A 300 9.31 -8.96 9.59
N VAL A 301 9.70 -9.55 8.46
CA VAL A 301 10.43 -8.93 7.37
C VAL A 301 9.56 -8.85 6.14
N LEU A 302 9.49 -7.65 5.57
CA LEU A 302 8.86 -7.39 4.29
C LEU A 302 9.94 -6.88 3.34
N TYR A 303 10.01 -7.45 2.15
CA TYR A 303 10.76 -6.87 1.05
C TYR A 303 9.83 -6.02 0.19
N ALA A 304 10.33 -4.88 -0.28
CA ALA A 304 9.66 -4.04 -1.25
C ALA A 304 10.64 -3.71 -2.37
N VAL A 305 10.21 -3.84 -3.61
CA VAL A 305 10.94 -3.31 -4.76
C VAL A 305 10.31 -1.99 -5.17
N LYS A 306 11.14 -1.11 -5.68
CA LYS A 306 10.71 0.16 -6.22
C LYS A 306 10.97 0.18 -7.71
N ASN A 307 10.05 0.77 -8.46
CA ASN A 307 10.30 1.19 -9.81
C ASN A 307 11.61 2.03 -9.83
N LYS A 308 12.43 1.87 -10.88
CA LYS A 308 13.78 2.46 -10.99
C LYS A 308 14.86 1.89 -10.05
N SER A 309 14.92 0.56 -9.89
CA SER A 309 16.11 -0.18 -9.44
C SER A 309 16.49 -0.10 -7.96
N TRP A 310 15.52 -0.14 -7.04
CA TRP A 310 15.82 -0.27 -5.60
C TRP A 310 15.07 -1.44 -4.99
N VAL A 311 15.71 -2.09 -4.00
CA VAL A 311 15.02 -3.02 -3.12
C VAL A 311 15.26 -2.62 -1.67
N PHE A 312 14.22 -2.77 -0.86
CA PHE A 312 14.22 -2.47 0.57
C PHE A 312 13.92 -3.74 1.35
N ARG A 313 14.64 -3.90 2.46
CA ARG A 313 14.27 -4.80 3.54
C ARG A 313 13.62 -3.95 4.62
N LEU A 314 12.40 -4.30 5.01
CA LEU A 314 11.56 -3.52 5.91
C LEU A 314 11.25 -4.32 7.17
N VAL A 315 11.21 -3.61 8.29
CA VAL A 315 10.83 -4.14 9.61
C VAL A 315 9.79 -3.25 10.26
N GLN A 316 9.04 -3.80 11.20
CA GLN A 316 8.01 -3.07 11.94
C GLN A 316 8.59 -2.19 13.05
N HIS A 317 8.21 -0.92 13.07
CA HIS A 317 8.50 0.05 14.12
C HIS A 317 7.30 0.99 14.33
N ASP A 318 6.76 1.05 15.55
CA ASP A 318 5.58 1.87 15.91
C ASP A 318 4.37 1.70 14.97
N GLY A 319 4.15 0.48 14.46
CA GLY A 319 3.04 0.17 13.56
C GLY A 319 3.30 0.47 12.07
N LEU A 320 4.48 1.01 11.74
CA LEU A 320 4.91 1.29 10.37
C LEU A 320 5.96 0.29 9.90
N TRP A 321 6.02 0.07 8.59
CA TRP A 321 7.12 -0.60 7.91
C TRP A 321 8.19 0.42 7.56
N VAL A 322 9.37 0.26 8.13
CA VAL A 322 10.51 1.17 7.94
C VAL A 322 11.73 0.39 7.42
N PRO A 323 12.64 1.02 6.66
CA PRO A 323 13.88 0.40 6.24
C PRO A 323 14.65 -0.19 7.43
N ASP A 324 15.06 -1.44 7.29
CA ASP A 324 15.93 -2.07 8.26
C ASP A 324 17.29 -1.36 8.27
N THR A 325 17.76 -0.96 9.45
CA THR A 325 19.03 -0.24 9.60
C THR A 325 20.24 -1.18 9.69
N SER A 326 20.01 -2.50 9.73
CA SER A 326 21.07 -3.52 9.76
C SER A 326 21.61 -3.86 8.36
N ASP A 327 22.81 -4.46 8.28
CA ASP A 327 23.39 -5.07 7.07
C ASP A 327 23.38 -4.21 5.77
N GLY A 328 23.44 -2.89 5.93
CA GLY A 328 23.47 -1.92 4.83
C GLY A 328 22.11 -1.64 4.19
N TRP A 329 21.01 -2.02 4.84
CA TRP A 329 19.64 -1.83 4.35
C TRP A 329 19.02 -0.47 4.67
N GLY A 330 19.68 0.37 5.49
CA GLY A 330 19.08 1.57 6.06
C GLY A 330 18.62 2.62 5.04
N ALA A 331 19.14 2.57 3.80
CA ALA A 331 18.73 3.42 2.69
C ALA A 331 18.07 2.62 1.54
N GLY A 332 17.82 1.32 1.74
CA GLY A 332 17.62 0.36 0.64
C GLY A 332 18.93 0.03 -0.07
N LYS A 333 18.85 -0.84 -1.07
CA LYS A 333 19.98 -1.19 -1.95
C LYS A 333 19.60 -0.95 -3.41
N GLU A 334 20.50 -0.32 -4.16
CA GLU A 334 20.37 -0.21 -5.62
C GLU A 334 20.60 -1.57 -6.25
N ILE A 335 19.77 -1.95 -7.22
CA ILE A 335 19.86 -3.23 -7.90
C ILE A 335 20.31 -3.08 -9.35
N PHE A 336 21.05 -4.06 -9.86
CA PHE A 336 21.66 -4.00 -11.19
C PHE A 336 21.49 -5.32 -11.94
N PHE A 337 21.46 -5.25 -13.27
CA PHE A 337 21.59 -6.43 -14.12
C PHE A 337 22.94 -7.16 -13.88
N PRO A 338 23.08 -8.43 -14.27
CA PRO A 338 24.33 -9.16 -14.05
C PRO A 338 25.56 -8.47 -14.67
N GLY A 339 26.68 -8.52 -13.97
CA GLY A 339 28.01 -8.19 -14.51
C GLY A 339 28.52 -6.75 -14.30
N SER A 340 27.66 -5.79 -13.92
CA SER A 340 28.07 -4.40 -13.65
C SER A 340 27.20 -3.75 -12.58
N SER A 341 27.76 -2.80 -11.82
CA SER A 341 27.04 -1.96 -10.86
C SER A 341 27.06 -0.48 -11.30
N ASP A 342 27.06 -0.23 -12.61
CA ASP A 342 27.05 1.11 -13.17
C ASP A 342 25.61 1.67 -13.25
N PRO A 343 25.27 2.71 -12.46
CA PRO A 343 23.93 3.28 -12.43
C PRO A 343 23.55 3.99 -13.72
N ALA A 344 24.52 4.35 -14.57
CA ALA A 344 24.22 5.03 -15.84
C ALA A 344 23.76 4.06 -16.94
N THR A 345 24.06 2.77 -16.82
CA THR A 345 23.91 1.82 -17.94
C THR A 345 23.27 0.48 -17.59
N ASN A 346 23.23 0.11 -16.32
CA ASN A 346 22.96 -1.28 -15.92
C ASN A 346 21.86 -1.43 -14.85
N GLN A 347 20.94 -0.49 -14.80
CA GLN A 347 19.85 -0.43 -13.82
C GLN A 347 18.52 -0.93 -14.43
N PRO A 348 17.87 -1.95 -13.82
CA PRO A 348 16.61 -2.50 -14.30
C PRO A 348 15.41 -1.64 -13.90
N ASP A 349 14.43 -1.57 -14.78
CA ASP A 349 13.14 -0.94 -14.51
C ASP A 349 12.22 -1.99 -13.88
N THR A 350 12.09 -1.97 -12.56
CA THR A 350 11.67 -3.15 -11.77
C THR A 350 10.30 -3.01 -11.16
N GLU A 351 9.50 -4.06 -11.28
CA GLU A 351 8.09 -4.03 -10.88
C GLU A 351 7.76 -5.11 -9.85
N GLY A 352 7.72 -6.39 -10.25
CA GLY A 352 7.27 -7.48 -9.39
C GLY A 352 8.36 -8.04 -8.48
N LEU A 353 7.96 -8.61 -7.34
CA LEU A 353 8.88 -9.18 -6.35
C LEU A 353 8.31 -10.44 -5.67
N THR A 354 9.13 -11.49 -5.58
CA THR A 354 8.88 -12.66 -4.72
C THR A 354 10.17 -13.14 -4.05
N VAL A 355 10.04 -13.86 -2.94
CA VAL A 355 11.12 -14.68 -2.38
C VAL A 355 11.01 -16.09 -2.97
N GLY A 356 12.09 -16.59 -3.58
CA GLY A 356 12.14 -17.93 -4.14
C GLY A 356 12.32 -19.02 -3.07
N GLY A 357 12.15 -20.28 -3.47
CA GLY A 357 12.35 -21.42 -2.55
C GLY A 357 13.78 -21.60 -2.03
N ASP A 358 14.74 -20.87 -2.59
CA ASP A 358 16.14 -20.80 -2.15
C ASP A 358 16.44 -19.58 -1.25
N GLY A 359 15.43 -18.77 -0.92
CA GLY A 359 15.57 -17.55 -0.13
C GLY A 359 16.11 -16.33 -0.90
N ALA A 360 16.37 -16.46 -2.20
CA ALA A 360 16.76 -15.33 -3.03
C ALA A 360 15.55 -14.46 -3.41
N LEU A 361 15.80 -13.19 -3.72
CA LEU A 361 14.78 -12.31 -4.27
C LEU A 361 14.71 -12.51 -5.78
N TYR A 362 13.50 -12.66 -6.30
CA TYR A 362 13.23 -12.71 -7.74
C TYR A 362 12.40 -11.50 -8.10
N VAL A 363 12.93 -10.70 -9.02
CA VAL A 363 12.38 -9.39 -9.38
C VAL A 363 12.11 -9.36 -10.88
N THR A 364 10.94 -8.91 -11.31
CA THR A 364 10.68 -8.68 -12.73
C THR A 364 11.17 -7.32 -13.16
N THR A 365 11.50 -7.24 -14.44
CA THR A 365 11.81 -5.96 -15.08
C THR A 365 11.30 -5.98 -16.51
N GLU A 366 10.77 -4.85 -16.94
CA GLU A 366 10.30 -4.66 -18.30
C GLU A 366 11.34 -4.01 -19.21
N ARG A 367 12.33 -3.29 -18.65
CA ARG A 367 13.28 -2.48 -19.41
C ARG A 367 14.61 -2.29 -18.67
N ASN A 368 15.60 -1.76 -19.39
CA ASN A 368 16.75 -1.09 -18.76
C ASN A 368 16.46 0.41 -18.70
N ASN A 369 16.70 1.06 -17.57
CA ASN A 369 16.46 2.50 -17.38
C ASN A 369 17.23 3.36 -18.40
N ALA A 370 18.41 2.91 -18.85
CA ALA A 370 19.21 3.60 -19.86
C ALA A 370 18.65 3.44 -21.30
N ALA A 371 17.67 2.56 -21.52
CA ALA A 371 17.09 2.23 -22.82
C ALA A 371 15.56 2.02 -22.73
N ASN A 372 14.83 3.03 -22.23
CA ASN A 372 13.40 2.95 -21.90
C ASN A 372 12.42 2.79 -23.08
N THR A 373 12.89 2.70 -24.33
CA THR A 373 12.06 2.36 -25.51
C THR A 373 12.32 0.94 -26.02
N VAL A 374 13.13 0.16 -25.31
CA VAL A 374 13.52 -1.20 -25.68
C VAL A 374 13.04 -2.15 -24.59
N PRO A 375 12.11 -3.07 -24.89
CA PRO A 375 11.67 -4.05 -23.90
C PRO A 375 12.83 -4.98 -23.54
N LEU A 376 12.88 -5.33 -22.26
CA LEU A 376 13.81 -6.27 -21.63
C LEU A 376 13.07 -7.10 -20.57
N ASN A 377 11.88 -7.61 -20.91
CA ASN A 377 11.09 -8.49 -20.05
C ASN A 377 11.94 -9.64 -19.49
N SER A 378 12.28 -9.55 -18.21
CA SER A 378 13.18 -10.47 -17.55
C SER A 378 12.73 -10.77 -16.12
N VAL A 379 13.17 -11.92 -15.62
CA VAL A 379 13.24 -12.20 -14.18
C VAL A 379 14.71 -12.12 -13.77
N LEU A 380 15.00 -11.41 -12.68
CA LEU A 380 16.33 -11.23 -12.10
C LEU A 380 16.38 -11.91 -10.73
N ARG A 381 17.46 -12.63 -10.44
CA ARG A 381 17.71 -13.22 -9.11
C ARG A 381 18.74 -12.43 -8.34
N PHE A 382 18.43 -12.04 -7.10
CA PHE A 382 19.34 -11.35 -6.20
C PHE A 382 19.54 -12.16 -4.91
N ASP A 383 20.78 -12.22 -4.44
CA ASP A 383 21.10 -12.71 -3.10
C ASP A 383 20.95 -11.56 -2.10
N PRO A 384 19.93 -11.56 -1.22
CA PRO A 384 19.69 -10.47 -0.28
C PRO A 384 20.77 -10.34 0.80
N THR A 385 21.70 -11.29 0.90
CA THR A 385 22.80 -11.27 1.87
C THR A 385 24.04 -10.55 1.38
N GLN A 386 24.07 -10.10 0.11
CA GLN A 386 25.20 -9.31 -0.40
C GLN A 386 25.42 -8.04 0.45
N ALA A 387 26.66 -7.84 0.87
CA ALA A 387 27.05 -6.69 1.68
C ALA A 387 27.12 -5.39 0.86
N GLY A 388 27.03 -4.23 1.52
CA GLY A 388 27.13 -2.92 0.88
C GLY A 388 25.78 -2.31 0.52
N SER A 389 25.79 -1.28 -0.32
CA SER A 389 24.60 -0.50 -0.71
C SER A 389 23.99 -0.92 -2.05
N THR A 390 24.48 -2.01 -2.65
CA THR A 390 24.05 -2.47 -3.97
C THR A 390 23.85 -3.98 -3.98
N LEU A 391 22.96 -4.47 -4.86
CA LEU A 391 22.83 -5.88 -5.22
C LEU A 391 23.02 -6.02 -6.74
N VAL A 392 23.94 -6.90 -7.15
CA VAL A 392 24.06 -7.28 -8.56
C VAL A 392 23.35 -8.62 -8.74
N ALA A 393 22.47 -8.70 -9.74
CA ALA A 393 21.74 -9.92 -10.04
C ALA A 393 22.72 -11.07 -10.32
N THR A 394 22.51 -12.22 -9.68
CA THR A 394 23.32 -13.42 -9.93
C THR A 394 22.95 -14.07 -11.25
N ASP A 395 21.68 -13.95 -11.64
CA ASP A 395 21.10 -14.56 -12.82
C ASP A 395 20.07 -13.64 -13.45
N GLN A 396 19.91 -13.76 -14.77
CA GLN A 396 18.87 -13.12 -15.56
C GLN A 396 18.26 -14.15 -16.50
N TRP A 397 16.93 -14.20 -16.53
CA TRP A 397 16.16 -14.91 -17.55
C TRP A 397 15.49 -13.89 -18.43
N ASN A 398 16.01 -13.70 -19.65
CA ASN A 398 15.47 -12.76 -20.62
C ASN A 398 14.36 -13.45 -21.44
N LEU A 399 13.12 -13.06 -21.17
CA LEU A 399 11.89 -13.62 -21.72
C LEU A 399 11.32 -12.76 -22.86
N THR A 400 11.99 -11.65 -23.17
CA THR A 400 11.57 -10.63 -24.16
C THR A 400 11.12 -11.22 -25.50
N SER A 401 11.82 -12.24 -26.02
CA SER A 401 11.48 -12.86 -27.30
C SER A 401 10.12 -13.55 -27.34
N GLU A 402 9.51 -13.84 -26.18
CA GLU A 402 8.18 -14.42 -26.10
C GLU A 402 7.04 -13.42 -26.35
N PHE A 403 7.33 -12.12 -26.33
CA PHE A 403 6.36 -11.02 -26.43
C PHE A 403 6.71 -10.04 -27.56
N PRO A 404 6.72 -10.50 -28.82
CA PRO A 404 7.06 -9.65 -29.97
C PRO A 404 6.12 -8.45 -30.13
N GLU A 405 4.90 -8.52 -29.63
CA GLU A 405 3.91 -7.43 -29.62
C GLU A 405 4.39 -6.18 -28.86
N LEU A 406 5.28 -6.34 -27.87
CA LEU A 406 5.83 -5.23 -27.07
C LEU A 406 6.98 -4.49 -27.77
N HIS A 407 7.39 -4.94 -28.96
CA HIS A 407 8.54 -4.41 -29.70
C HIS A 407 8.15 -3.36 -30.74
N ALA A 408 7.21 -2.48 -30.40
CA ALA A 408 6.78 -1.41 -31.29
C ALA A 408 7.82 -0.27 -31.44
N GLY A 409 8.91 -0.32 -30.66
CA GLY A 409 10.02 0.63 -30.73
C GLY A 409 9.71 1.98 -30.09
N ASN A 410 8.74 2.04 -29.16
CA ASN A 410 8.46 3.24 -28.38
C ASN A 410 8.23 2.89 -26.90
N LYS A 411 8.19 3.91 -26.05
CA LYS A 411 8.13 3.76 -24.59
C LYS A 411 6.85 3.04 -24.15
N THR A 412 5.71 3.32 -24.78
CA THR A 412 4.41 2.84 -24.33
C THR A 412 4.34 1.32 -24.34
N GLU A 413 4.61 0.65 -25.45
CA GLU A 413 4.54 -0.83 -25.49
C GLU A 413 5.72 -1.47 -24.75
N ALA A 414 6.87 -0.79 -24.65
CA ALA A 414 7.95 -1.25 -23.80
C ALA A 414 7.62 -1.14 -22.30
N ASN A 415 6.58 -0.37 -21.93
CA ASN A 415 6.06 -0.18 -20.57
C ASN A 415 4.93 -1.16 -20.19
N LEU A 416 4.59 -2.12 -21.04
CA LEU A 416 3.46 -3.03 -20.78
C LEU A 416 3.99 -4.44 -20.47
N GLY A 417 5.08 -4.50 -19.71
CA GLY A 417 5.86 -5.70 -19.45
C GLY A 417 5.37 -6.52 -18.27
N PHE A 418 6.32 -7.12 -17.56
CA PHE A 418 6.03 -7.93 -16.37
C PHE A 418 5.95 -7.09 -15.09
N GLU A 419 4.75 -6.99 -14.53
CA GLU A 419 4.47 -6.22 -13.32
C GLU A 419 4.56 -7.04 -12.03
N GLY A 420 4.29 -8.35 -12.13
CA GLY A 420 4.26 -9.23 -10.96
C GLY A 420 5.11 -10.48 -11.14
N VAL A 421 5.57 -11.06 -10.04
CA VAL A 421 6.12 -12.42 -10.04
C VAL A 421 5.84 -13.14 -8.73
N ALA A 422 5.40 -14.40 -8.81
CA ALA A 422 5.19 -15.26 -7.66
C ALA A 422 5.98 -16.57 -7.78
N PHE A 423 6.68 -16.96 -6.73
CA PHE A 423 7.19 -18.32 -6.58
C PHE A 423 6.06 -19.26 -6.14
N VAL A 424 5.79 -20.28 -6.95
CA VAL A 424 4.77 -21.30 -6.67
C VAL A 424 5.45 -22.67 -6.50
N PRO A 425 5.40 -23.28 -5.30
CA PRO A 425 6.12 -24.52 -5.02
C PRO A 425 5.66 -25.72 -5.85
N ASP A 426 6.62 -26.57 -6.24
CA ASP A 426 6.36 -27.86 -6.89
C ASP A 426 5.42 -28.74 -6.08
N SER A 427 5.56 -28.69 -4.76
CA SER A 427 4.74 -29.46 -3.82
C SER A 427 3.26 -29.09 -3.93
N TYR A 428 2.93 -27.82 -4.15
CA TYR A 428 1.57 -27.37 -4.40
C TYR A 428 1.08 -27.81 -5.78
N LEU A 429 1.88 -27.58 -6.83
CA LEU A 429 1.49 -27.89 -8.21
C LEU A 429 1.23 -29.39 -8.40
N THR A 430 2.16 -30.24 -7.92
CA THR A 430 2.06 -31.70 -8.03
C THR A 430 0.94 -32.28 -7.15
N ALA A 431 0.76 -31.78 -5.92
CA ALA A 431 -0.32 -32.23 -5.04
C ALA A 431 -1.70 -32.01 -5.67
N ASN A 432 -1.88 -30.86 -6.33
CA ASN A 432 -3.15 -30.49 -6.96
C ASN A 432 -3.32 -31.02 -8.39
N GLY A 433 -2.32 -31.72 -8.94
CA GLY A 433 -2.40 -32.31 -10.27
C GLY A 433 -2.36 -31.26 -11.38
N PHE A 434 -1.60 -30.18 -11.18
CA PHE A 434 -1.35 -29.16 -12.18
C PHE A 434 -0.91 -29.80 -13.50
N VAL A 435 -1.40 -29.29 -14.62
CA VAL A 435 -1.06 -29.76 -15.97
C VAL A 435 -0.13 -28.74 -16.61
N ASP A 436 1.02 -29.20 -17.06
CA ASP A 436 1.91 -28.48 -17.95
C ASP A 436 1.23 -28.32 -19.32
N ALA A 437 0.84 -27.11 -19.65
CA ALA A 437 0.13 -26.80 -20.88
C ALA A 437 1.03 -26.96 -22.12
N SER A 438 2.36 -26.86 -21.97
CA SER A 438 3.30 -27.03 -23.07
C SER A 438 3.39 -28.48 -23.58
N THR A 439 3.11 -29.45 -22.71
CA THR A 439 3.10 -30.89 -23.06
C THR A 439 1.71 -31.53 -22.98
N GLY A 440 0.76 -30.83 -22.36
CA GLY A 440 -0.58 -31.30 -21.98
C GLY A 440 -0.57 -32.32 -20.83
N ARG A 441 0.58 -32.61 -20.20
CA ARG A 441 0.74 -33.69 -19.20
C ARG A 441 0.64 -33.12 -17.80
N THR A 442 0.36 -33.97 -16.81
CA THR A 442 0.57 -33.58 -15.41
C THR A 442 2.00 -33.10 -15.23
N TYR A 443 2.14 -31.97 -14.56
CA TYR A 443 3.42 -31.33 -14.29
C TYR A 443 4.30 -32.23 -13.42
N HIS A 444 5.53 -32.47 -13.89
CA HIS A 444 6.54 -33.24 -13.19
C HIS A 444 7.83 -32.41 -13.08
N PRO A 445 8.23 -31.99 -11.86
CA PRO A 445 9.43 -31.17 -11.65
C PRO A 445 10.71 -31.73 -12.28
N ALA A 446 10.83 -33.06 -12.33
CA ALA A 446 11.98 -33.77 -12.89
C ALA A 446 12.18 -33.53 -14.41
N ASP A 447 11.15 -33.08 -15.12
CA ASP A 447 11.23 -32.75 -16.54
C ASP A 447 11.98 -31.42 -16.79
N TYR A 448 12.20 -30.62 -15.73
CA TYR A 448 12.90 -29.33 -15.77
C TYR A 448 14.14 -29.34 -14.87
N PRO A 449 15.20 -30.09 -15.21
CA PRO A 449 16.37 -30.21 -14.36
C PRO A 449 17.02 -28.83 -14.10
N GLY A 450 17.27 -28.53 -12.82
CA GLY A 450 17.93 -27.29 -12.41
C GLY A 450 17.01 -26.07 -12.27
N HIS A 451 15.68 -26.23 -12.39
CA HIS A 451 14.75 -25.12 -12.24
C HIS A 451 14.44 -24.70 -10.79
N GLY A 452 14.95 -25.46 -9.80
CA GLY A 452 14.70 -25.22 -8.38
C GLY A 452 13.63 -26.15 -7.80
N THR A 453 12.76 -25.57 -6.97
CA THR A 453 11.72 -26.29 -6.19
C THR A 453 10.30 -25.77 -6.46
N GLY A 454 10.13 -25.06 -7.56
CA GLY A 454 8.88 -24.41 -7.94
C GLY A 454 9.01 -23.65 -9.24
N LEU A 455 7.87 -23.16 -9.72
CA LEU A 455 7.76 -22.34 -10.91
C LEU A 455 7.61 -20.86 -10.53
N TYR A 456 8.01 -19.98 -11.44
CA TYR A 456 7.82 -18.54 -11.32
C TYR A 456 6.69 -18.10 -12.23
N PHE A 457 5.62 -17.58 -11.65
CA PHE A 457 4.47 -17.07 -12.38
C PHE A 457 4.65 -15.56 -12.55
N ALA A 458 4.99 -15.11 -13.75
CA ALA A 458 5.14 -13.69 -14.06
C ALA A 458 3.82 -13.13 -14.62
N GLY A 459 3.32 -12.04 -14.04
CA GLY A 459 2.12 -11.35 -14.51
C GLY A 459 2.47 -10.34 -15.59
N LEU A 460 1.87 -10.44 -16.78
CA LEU A 460 2.10 -9.52 -17.89
C LEU A 460 0.99 -8.46 -17.94
N GLU A 461 1.32 -7.18 -17.82
CA GLU A 461 0.35 -6.08 -17.80
C GLU A 461 -0.52 -6.05 -19.06
N ASN A 462 0.13 -6.20 -20.21
CA ASN A 462 -0.45 -6.00 -21.53
C ASN A 462 -1.69 -6.86 -21.80
N ASP A 463 -1.74 -8.06 -21.24
CA ASP A 463 -2.85 -8.99 -21.48
C ASP A 463 -3.49 -9.57 -20.20
N GLY A 464 -2.96 -9.19 -19.04
CA GLY A 464 -3.44 -9.60 -17.73
C GLY A 464 -3.25 -11.07 -17.42
N LYS A 465 -2.42 -11.81 -18.18
CA LYS A 465 -2.19 -13.24 -17.94
C LYS A 465 -0.97 -13.48 -17.07
N LEU A 466 -0.93 -14.66 -16.46
CA LEU A 466 0.26 -15.16 -15.77
C LEU A 466 0.98 -16.18 -16.65
N TYR A 467 2.28 -16.04 -16.76
CA TYR A 467 3.16 -16.91 -17.52
C TYR A 467 4.01 -17.71 -16.54
N ALA A 468 3.76 -19.02 -16.46
CA ALA A 468 4.45 -19.91 -15.53
C ALA A 468 5.74 -20.45 -16.14
N TYR A 469 6.87 -20.16 -15.53
CA TYR A 469 8.20 -20.54 -16.01
C TYR A 469 8.95 -21.47 -15.07
N ALA A 470 9.57 -22.49 -15.65
CA ALA A 470 10.69 -23.18 -15.02
C ALA A 470 11.97 -22.43 -15.40
N LEU A 471 12.62 -21.79 -14.42
CA LEU A 471 13.82 -20.96 -14.61
C LEU A 471 15.08 -21.77 -14.29
N GLY A 472 15.83 -22.17 -15.32
CA GLY A 472 17.03 -23.01 -15.22
C GLY A 472 18.35 -22.24 -15.21
N ALA A 473 19.47 -22.94 -15.04
CA ALA A 473 20.80 -22.31 -14.96
C ALA A 473 21.19 -21.57 -16.27
N GLY A 474 22.04 -20.55 -16.13
CA GLY A 474 22.63 -19.82 -17.26
C GLY A 474 21.61 -19.05 -18.10
N GLY A 475 20.49 -18.64 -17.49
CA GLY A 475 19.40 -17.92 -18.16
C GLY A 475 18.49 -18.80 -19.02
N SER A 476 18.61 -20.14 -18.95
CA SER A 476 17.69 -21.05 -19.64
C SER A 476 16.31 -21.02 -18.97
N TYR A 477 15.23 -21.04 -19.76
CA TYR A 477 13.87 -21.06 -19.23
C TYR A 477 12.96 -21.95 -20.08
N HIS A 478 11.86 -22.40 -19.47
CA HIS A 478 10.78 -23.09 -20.17
C HIS A 478 9.43 -22.58 -19.70
N ARG A 479 8.56 -22.16 -20.63
CA ARG A 479 7.18 -21.78 -20.31
C ARG A 479 6.30 -23.02 -20.17
N VAL A 480 5.87 -23.28 -18.94
CA VAL A 480 5.03 -24.43 -18.56
C VAL A 480 3.56 -24.15 -18.85
N ALA A 481 3.07 -22.94 -18.54
CA ALA A 481 1.67 -22.59 -18.77
C ALA A 481 1.47 -21.09 -18.99
N VAL A 482 0.32 -20.76 -19.59
CA VAL A 482 -0.26 -19.43 -19.60
C VAL A 482 -1.61 -19.53 -18.88
N VAL A 483 -1.84 -18.65 -17.92
CA VAL A 483 -3.01 -18.64 -17.05
C VAL A 483 -3.76 -17.33 -17.28
N ASP A 484 -5.00 -17.44 -17.72
CA ASP A 484 -5.88 -16.28 -17.87
C ASP A 484 -6.48 -15.90 -16.52
N THR A 485 -6.21 -14.69 -16.04
CA THR A 485 -6.81 -14.15 -14.81
C THR A 485 -8.25 -13.69 -15.03
N GLY A 486 -8.63 -13.44 -16.28
CA GLY A 486 -9.89 -12.82 -16.67
C GLY A 486 -9.94 -11.30 -16.49
N MET A 487 -8.91 -10.67 -15.91
CA MET A 487 -8.91 -9.24 -15.58
C MET A 487 -8.49 -8.35 -16.75
N GLY A 488 -7.78 -8.88 -17.75
CA GLY A 488 -7.25 -8.12 -18.89
C GLY A 488 -5.99 -7.30 -18.60
N HIS A 489 -5.73 -7.00 -17.32
CA HIS A 489 -4.50 -6.42 -16.78
C HIS A 489 -4.11 -7.11 -15.46
N VAL A 490 -2.84 -7.05 -15.09
CA VAL A 490 -2.31 -7.57 -13.82
C VAL A 490 -1.09 -6.76 -13.43
N MET A 491 -1.06 -6.28 -12.19
CA MET A 491 0.02 -5.47 -11.64
C MET A 491 0.83 -6.22 -10.58
N ASP A 492 0.25 -7.22 -9.90
CA ASP A 492 1.04 -8.11 -9.05
C ASP A 492 0.49 -9.53 -9.03
N VAL A 493 1.32 -10.48 -8.62
CA VAL A 493 0.92 -11.85 -8.35
C VAL A 493 1.63 -12.39 -7.11
N GLN A 494 0.87 -13.05 -6.23
CA GLN A 494 1.37 -13.64 -4.99
C GLN A 494 0.93 -15.09 -4.84
N PHE A 495 1.78 -15.92 -4.25
CA PHE A 495 1.37 -17.25 -3.79
C PHE A 495 1.15 -17.26 -2.28
N ASP A 496 -0.10 -17.48 -1.88
CA ASP A 496 -0.46 -17.62 -0.48
C ASP A 496 -0.39 -19.09 -0.07
N ALA A 497 0.74 -19.47 0.54
CA ALA A 497 0.98 -20.83 1.00
C ALA A 497 -0.06 -21.33 2.02
N GLY A 498 -0.66 -20.40 2.79
CA GLY A 498 -1.61 -20.75 3.83
C GLY A 498 -2.97 -21.18 3.30
N THR A 499 -3.49 -20.49 2.28
CA THR A 499 -4.75 -20.89 1.61
C THR A 499 -4.50 -21.73 0.37
N GLN A 500 -3.22 -21.94 0.01
CA GLN A 500 -2.79 -22.59 -1.22
C GLN A 500 -3.49 -22.01 -2.45
N ARG A 501 -3.35 -20.70 -2.64
CA ARG A 501 -3.92 -19.98 -3.79
C ARG A 501 -2.92 -19.03 -4.40
N ILE A 502 -3.08 -18.79 -5.68
CA ILE A 502 -2.36 -17.73 -6.39
C ILE A 502 -3.31 -16.52 -6.43
N TRP A 503 -2.83 -15.36 -6.06
CA TRP A 503 -3.56 -14.10 -6.08
C TRP A 503 -2.98 -13.24 -7.18
N ALA A 504 -3.81 -12.74 -8.08
CA ALA A 504 -3.43 -11.73 -9.06
C ALA A 504 -4.13 -10.41 -8.70
N LEU A 505 -3.39 -9.31 -8.60
CA LEU A 505 -3.89 -7.97 -8.36
C LEU A 505 -3.97 -7.21 -9.69
N CYS A 506 -5.07 -6.49 -9.90
CA CYS A 506 -5.15 -5.41 -10.88
C CYS A 506 -5.49 -4.12 -10.12
N ASP A 507 -4.86 -3.01 -10.50
CA ASP A 507 -4.92 -1.69 -9.87
C ASP A 507 -6.21 -0.89 -10.19
N ASN A 508 -6.16 0.45 -10.14
CA ASN A 508 -7.23 1.37 -10.55
C ASN A 508 -7.79 1.12 -11.96
N THR A 509 -7.03 0.53 -12.88
CA THR A 509 -7.54 0.13 -14.21
C THR A 509 -8.62 -0.95 -14.12
N CYS A 510 -8.69 -1.69 -13.01
CA CYS A 510 -9.75 -2.64 -12.70
C CYS A 510 -10.52 -2.32 -11.40
N GLY A 511 -10.44 -1.08 -10.89
CA GLY A 511 -11.08 -0.67 -9.63
C GLY A 511 -10.47 -1.31 -8.38
N VAL A 512 -9.21 -1.74 -8.46
CA VAL A 512 -8.46 -2.50 -7.46
C VAL A 512 -9.14 -3.82 -7.13
N THR A 513 -8.86 -4.83 -7.95
CA THR A 513 -9.47 -6.16 -7.87
C THR A 513 -8.40 -7.22 -7.68
N SER A 514 -8.62 -8.13 -6.74
CA SER A 514 -7.80 -9.33 -6.59
C SER A 514 -8.55 -10.56 -7.09
N THR A 515 -8.04 -11.22 -8.13
CA THR A 515 -8.53 -12.53 -8.57
C THR A 515 -7.72 -13.64 -7.92
N VAL A 516 -8.41 -14.51 -7.21
CA VAL A 516 -7.84 -15.71 -6.59
C VAL A 516 -7.98 -16.87 -7.55
N LEU A 517 -6.87 -17.52 -7.85
CA LEU A 517 -6.73 -18.62 -8.81
C LEU A 517 -6.44 -19.93 -8.08
N LYS A 518 -6.94 -21.03 -8.64
CA LYS A 518 -6.71 -22.39 -8.14
C LYS A 518 -6.35 -23.34 -9.27
N VAL A 519 -5.77 -24.49 -8.94
CA VAL A 519 -5.76 -25.62 -9.88
C VAL A 519 -7.19 -26.14 -10.01
N GLY A 520 -7.76 -26.12 -11.21
CA GLY A 520 -9.09 -26.59 -11.51
C GLY A 520 -9.17 -28.11 -11.68
N ALA A 521 -10.38 -28.61 -11.96
CA ALA A 521 -10.63 -30.05 -12.06
C ALA A 521 -9.91 -30.74 -13.23
N THR A 522 -9.46 -29.98 -14.22
CA THR A 522 -8.68 -30.44 -15.37
C THR A 522 -7.17 -30.31 -15.18
N GLY A 523 -6.72 -29.76 -14.05
CA GLY A 523 -5.30 -29.46 -13.79
C GLY A 523 -4.82 -28.12 -14.36
N ALA A 524 -5.62 -27.42 -15.16
CA ALA A 524 -5.35 -26.03 -15.53
C ALA A 524 -5.56 -25.11 -14.32
N ILE A 525 -4.77 -24.05 -14.18
CA ILE A 525 -5.05 -23.00 -13.20
C ILE A 525 -6.15 -22.08 -13.76
N VAL A 526 -7.17 -21.79 -12.95
CA VAL A 526 -8.36 -21.04 -13.34
C VAL A 526 -8.80 -20.07 -12.23
N PRO A 527 -9.52 -18.98 -12.56
CA PRO A 527 -10.20 -18.13 -11.58
C PRO A 527 -11.14 -18.93 -10.66
N ASP A 528 -11.01 -18.70 -9.35
CA ASP A 528 -11.83 -19.30 -8.28
C ASP A 528 -12.85 -18.28 -7.74
N VAL A 529 -12.35 -17.13 -7.29
CA VAL A 529 -13.14 -16.02 -6.76
C VAL A 529 -12.42 -14.70 -7.02
N ALA A 530 -13.16 -13.62 -7.18
CA ALA A 530 -12.62 -12.26 -7.20
C ALA A 530 -13.09 -11.48 -5.96
N TYR A 531 -12.21 -10.64 -5.43
CA TYR A 531 -12.48 -9.75 -4.32
C TYR A 531 -12.25 -8.31 -4.75
N ALA A 532 -13.20 -7.43 -4.44
CA ALA A 532 -12.98 -5.99 -4.49
C ALA A 532 -12.05 -5.59 -3.33
N LYS A 533 -11.34 -4.48 -3.50
CA LYS A 533 -10.58 -3.86 -2.41
C LYS A 533 -11.40 -3.65 -1.12
N PRO A 534 -10.74 -3.58 0.05
CA PRO A 534 -11.35 -3.02 1.26
C PRO A 534 -11.98 -1.64 1.01
N ALA A 535 -13.02 -1.29 1.77
CA ALA A 535 -13.70 -0.01 1.57
C ALA A 535 -12.76 1.18 1.80
N GLY A 536 -11.88 1.10 2.80
CA GLY A 536 -10.92 2.15 3.15
C GLY A 536 -9.64 2.21 2.32
N LEU A 537 -9.39 1.23 1.43
CA LEU A 537 -8.26 1.30 0.50
C LEU A 537 -8.59 2.29 -0.64
N PRO A 538 -7.70 3.18 -1.08
CA PRO A 538 -7.99 4.05 -2.22
C PRO A 538 -8.01 3.29 -3.56
N VAL A 539 -8.39 3.97 -4.64
CA VAL A 539 -8.38 3.43 -6.01
C VAL A 539 -7.24 4.14 -6.75
N ASP A 540 -6.02 3.69 -6.48
CA ASP A 540 -4.78 4.25 -7.04
C ASP A 540 -4.01 3.18 -7.85
N ASN A 541 -2.80 3.51 -8.31
CA ASN A 541 -1.87 2.61 -9.00
C ASN A 541 -1.30 1.59 -8.01
N LEU A 542 -2.16 0.74 -7.47
CA LEU A 542 -1.76 -0.25 -6.47
C LEU A 542 -1.08 -1.43 -7.16
N GLU A 543 0.24 -1.38 -7.23
CA GLU A 543 1.06 -2.31 -8.04
C GLU A 543 1.80 -3.36 -7.22
N GLY A 544 1.86 -3.24 -5.89
CA GLY A 544 2.31 -4.33 -5.03
C GLY A 544 1.24 -4.83 -4.09
N PHE A 545 1.31 -6.12 -3.81
CA PHE A 545 0.40 -6.83 -2.92
C PHE A 545 1.18 -7.85 -2.08
N ALA A 546 0.93 -7.91 -0.78
CA ALA A 546 1.52 -8.96 0.04
C ALA A 546 0.56 -9.48 1.10
N LEU A 547 0.46 -10.79 1.20
CA LEU A 547 -0.29 -11.48 2.25
C LEU A 547 0.70 -11.99 3.30
N ALA A 548 0.53 -11.58 4.56
CA ALA A 548 1.34 -12.12 5.63
C ALA A 548 1.12 -13.64 5.74
N PRO A 549 2.14 -14.44 6.13
CA PRO A 549 1.96 -15.88 6.30
C PRO A 549 0.88 -16.21 7.35
N THR A 550 0.16 -17.33 7.18
CA THR A 550 -0.86 -17.77 8.16
C THR A 550 -0.30 -18.08 9.55
N SER A 551 1.00 -18.24 9.70
CA SER A 551 1.66 -18.31 11.00
C SER A 551 1.50 -17.03 11.83
N THR A 552 1.17 -15.89 11.20
CA THR A 552 0.93 -14.58 11.86
C THR A 552 -0.52 -14.36 12.28
N CYS A 553 -1.39 -15.35 12.08
CA CYS A 553 -2.81 -15.25 12.37
C CYS A 553 -3.07 -14.91 13.84
N THR A 554 -3.75 -13.78 14.06
CA THR A 554 -4.20 -13.32 15.36
C THR A 554 -5.70 -13.00 15.25
N ASP A 555 -6.50 -13.55 16.16
CA ASP A 555 -7.97 -13.44 16.16
C ASP A 555 -8.61 -13.82 14.80
N GLY A 556 -8.06 -14.86 14.17
CA GLY A 556 -8.57 -15.38 12.89
C GLY A 556 -8.29 -14.50 11.67
N THR A 557 -7.49 -13.42 11.82
CA THR A 557 -7.06 -12.56 10.73
C THR A 557 -5.54 -12.42 10.69
N ARG A 558 -5.01 -11.97 9.55
CA ARG A 558 -3.58 -11.64 9.35
C ARG A 558 -3.45 -10.38 8.51
N ALA A 559 -2.25 -9.82 8.48
CA ALA A 559 -1.98 -8.61 7.72
C ALA A 559 -2.02 -8.88 6.21
N VAL A 560 -2.45 -7.86 5.48
CA VAL A 560 -2.36 -7.74 4.03
C VAL A 560 -1.87 -6.34 3.72
N LEU A 561 -1.00 -6.20 2.74
CA LEU A 561 -0.39 -4.95 2.37
C LEU A 561 -0.59 -4.67 0.89
N TRP A 562 -0.67 -3.38 0.57
CA TRP A 562 -0.61 -2.84 -0.78
C TRP A 562 0.42 -1.73 -0.84
N SER A 563 1.02 -1.54 -2.00
CA SER A 563 1.86 -0.39 -2.30
C SER A 563 1.28 0.41 -3.47
N ASP A 564 1.41 1.73 -3.38
CA ASP A 564 0.93 2.72 -4.35
C ASP A 564 2.08 3.29 -5.18
N ASP A 565 2.06 2.97 -6.46
CA ASP A 565 3.02 3.40 -7.48
C ASP A 565 2.73 4.83 -7.95
N GLY A 566 2.98 5.75 -7.03
CA GLY A 566 2.65 7.16 -7.20
C GLY A 566 2.46 7.89 -5.88
N ILE A 567 2.37 7.17 -4.75
CA ILE A 567 2.22 7.70 -3.39
C ILE A 567 1.11 8.75 -3.28
N TYR A 568 0.07 8.63 -4.10
CA TYR A 568 -0.99 9.62 -4.23
C TYR A 568 -1.89 9.67 -3.02
N GLY A 569 -2.18 8.48 -2.49
CA GLY A 569 -3.32 8.25 -1.63
C GLY A 569 -4.59 8.91 -2.16
N THR A 570 -5.37 9.55 -1.28
CA THR A 570 -6.62 10.21 -1.72
C THR A 570 -6.43 11.60 -2.33
N GLY A 571 -5.20 11.91 -2.76
CA GLY A 571 -4.81 13.13 -3.46
C GLY A 571 -4.24 14.24 -2.58
N PRO A 572 -3.85 15.38 -3.20
CA PRO A 572 -3.09 16.43 -2.53
C PRO A 572 -3.78 17.01 -1.29
N GLY A 573 -3.04 17.12 -0.19
CA GLY A 573 -3.50 17.57 1.13
C GLY A 573 -4.22 16.50 1.96
N SER A 574 -4.38 15.29 1.43
CA SER A 574 -5.02 14.21 2.17
C SER A 574 -4.07 13.53 3.17
N ALA A 575 -4.62 12.89 4.19
CA ALA A 575 -3.80 12.15 5.16
C ALA A 575 -2.99 11.01 4.52
N GLY A 576 -3.44 10.47 3.38
CA GLY A 576 -2.73 9.45 2.63
C GLY A 576 -1.77 9.99 1.57
N GLU A 577 -1.75 11.30 1.31
CA GLU A 577 -0.82 11.86 0.33
C GLU A 577 0.62 11.59 0.77
N GLY A 578 1.45 11.07 -0.12
CA GLY A 578 2.86 10.79 0.11
C GLY A 578 3.15 9.43 0.75
N HIS A 579 2.15 8.59 0.96
CA HIS A 579 2.30 7.24 1.49
C HIS A 579 2.23 6.22 0.36
N ALA A 580 3.17 5.28 0.34
CA ALA A 580 3.11 4.15 -0.58
C ALA A 580 2.41 2.96 0.05
N LEU A 581 2.66 2.68 1.35
CA LEU A 581 2.21 1.44 1.96
C LEU A 581 0.88 1.59 2.70
N TYR A 582 -0.02 0.66 2.39
CA TYR A 582 -1.30 0.48 3.07
C TYR A 582 -1.35 -0.88 3.76
N SER A 583 -1.87 -0.93 4.98
CA SER A 583 -2.06 -2.19 5.72
C SER A 583 -3.52 -2.41 6.07
N GLY A 584 -4.02 -3.60 5.72
CA GLY A 584 -5.35 -4.07 6.09
C GLY A 584 -5.29 -5.42 6.79
N ARG A 585 -6.47 -6.00 6.98
CA ARG A 585 -6.64 -7.34 7.58
C ARG A 585 -7.44 -8.23 6.65
N ILE A 586 -7.04 -9.49 6.56
CA ILE A 586 -7.74 -10.56 5.84
C ILE A 586 -7.98 -11.74 6.76
N ARG A 587 -9.08 -12.48 6.58
CA ARG A 587 -9.29 -13.73 7.31
C ARG A 587 -8.22 -14.76 6.95
N CYS A 588 -7.83 -15.53 7.96
CA CYS A 588 -6.88 -16.63 7.79
C CYS A 588 -7.51 -17.84 7.09
N ASP A 589 -8.77 -18.12 7.43
CA ASP A 589 -9.61 -19.06 6.69
C ASP A 589 -10.59 -18.26 5.83
N LEU A 590 -10.40 -18.39 4.51
CA LEU A 590 -11.24 -17.75 3.51
C LEU A 590 -12.44 -18.62 3.12
N GLY A 591 -12.54 -19.84 3.64
CA GLY A 591 -13.58 -20.79 3.25
C GLY A 591 -13.50 -21.20 1.78
N LEU A 592 -12.30 -21.11 1.19
CA LEU A 592 -12.07 -21.51 -0.20
C LEU A 592 -12.10 -23.04 -0.24
N GLY A 593 -13.08 -23.59 -0.96
CA GLY A 593 -13.30 -25.04 -1.03
C GLY A 593 -12.16 -25.80 -1.70
N ASP A 594 -12.42 -27.08 -1.97
CA ASP A 594 -11.46 -27.98 -2.59
C ASP A 594 -10.96 -27.47 -3.95
N GLN A 595 -9.75 -27.89 -4.29
CA GLN A 595 -9.09 -27.61 -5.57
C GLN A 595 -8.34 -28.83 -6.09
N GLY A 596 -7.83 -28.71 -7.30
CA GLY A 596 -7.06 -29.73 -7.99
C GLY A 596 -7.92 -30.70 -8.79
N VAL A 597 -7.24 -31.55 -9.55
CA VAL A 597 -7.88 -32.65 -10.27
C VAL A 597 -8.58 -33.56 -9.25
N PRO A 598 -9.88 -33.89 -9.41
CA PRO A 598 -10.58 -34.75 -8.47
C PRO A 598 -9.84 -36.08 -8.30
N ARG A 599 -9.44 -36.37 -7.06
CA ARG A 599 -8.80 -37.63 -6.71
C ARG A 599 -9.75 -38.50 -5.89
N PRO A 600 -9.65 -39.84 -6.01
CA PRO A 600 -10.32 -40.74 -5.09
C PRO A 600 -9.89 -40.49 -3.64
N ALA A 601 -10.73 -40.85 -2.68
CA ALA A 601 -10.46 -40.64 -1.26
C ALA A 601 -9.09 -41.19 -0.82
N ALA A 602 -8.45 -40.52 0.15
CA ALA A 602 -7.15 -40.97 0.67
C ALA A 602 -7.22 -42.42 1.15
N TRP A 603 -6.13 -43.17 0.94
CA TRP A 603 -6.01 -44.53 1.45
C TRP A 603 -6.05 -44.54 2.99
N VAL A 604 -6.83 -45.47 3.54
CA VAL A 604 -7.05 -45.62 4.98
C VAL A 604 -6.63 -47.04 5.36
N ALA A 605 -5.60 -47.16 6.21
CA ALA A 605 -5.01 -48.44 6.58
C ALA A 605 -6.01 -49.45 7.17
N THR A 606 -7.03 -48.97 7.89
CA THR A 606 -8.05 -49.81 8.54
C THR A 606 -9.24 -50.14 7.64
N LYS A 607 -9.31 -49.55 6.44
CA LYS A 607 -10.40 -49.77 5.50
C LYS A 607 -10.10 -50.99 4.62
N VAL A 608 -11.15 -51.79 4.38
CA VAL A 608 -11.13 -52.85 3.37
C VAL A 608 -11.39 -52.23 2.00
N TYR A 609 -10.59 -52.63 1.03
CA TYR A 609 -10.73 -52.28 -0.38
C TYR A 609 -10.90 -53.55 -1.20
N VAL A 610 -11.71 -53.48 -2.26
CA VAL A 610 -11.94 -54.56 -3.22
C VAL A 610 -11.44 -54.17 -4.60
N ALA A 611 -11.32 -55.14 -5.51
CA ALA A 611 -10.86 -54.89 -6.87
C ALA A 611 -11.64 -53.75 -7.54
N GLY A 612 -10.94 -52.78 -8.12
CA GLY A 612 -11.50 -51.59 -8.75
C GLY A 612 -11.67 -50.39 -7.81
N ASP A 613 -11.58 -50.55 -6.49
CA ASP A 613 -11.59 -49.42 -5.57
C ASP A 613 -10.38 -48.53 -5.84
N ARG A 614 -10.60 -47.21 -5.90
CA ARG A 614 -9.52 -46.24 -6.08
C ARG A 614 -9.29 -45.42 -4.83
N VAL A 615 -8.02 -45.12 -4.57
CA VAL A 615 -7.57 -44.28 -3.46
C VAL A 615 -6.50 -43.32 -3.92
N SER A 616 -6.34 -42.21 -3.20
CA SER A 616 -5.14 -41.38 -3.31
C SER A 616 -4.12 -41.74 -2.23
N SER A 617 -2.84 -41.76 -2.59
CA SER A 617 -1.73 -41.96 -1.65
C SER A 617 -0.47 -41.32 -2.23
N GLY A 618 0.24 -40.51 -1.44
CA GLY A 618 1.51 -39.90 -1.87
C GLY A 618 1.43 -39.09 -3.18
N GLY A 619 0.32 -38.40 -3.44
CA GLY A 619 0.14 -37.61 -4.67
C GLY A 619 -0.20 -38.41 -5.93
N ALA A 620 -0.38 -39.73 -5.83
CA ALA A 620 -0.80 -40.58 -6.95
C ALA A 620 -2.16 -41.26 -6.69
N VAL A 621 -2.82 -41.69 -7.76
CA VAL A 621 -4.07 -42.47 -7.69
C VAL A 621 -3.71 -43.94 -7.81
N PHE A 622 -4.22 -44.77 -6.90
CA PHE A 622 -4.04 -46.21 -6.93
C PHE A 622 -5.38 -46.91 -7.05
N GLU A 623 -5.42 -47.97 -7.85
CA GLU A 623 -6.55 -48.89 -7.96
C GLU A 623 -6.18 -50.22 -7.31
N ALA A 624 -7.08 -50.74 -6.49
CA ALA A 624 -6.94 -52.07 -5.91
C ALA A 624 -7.14 -53.12 -7.01
N LEU A 625 -6.17 -54.01 -7.18
CA LEU A 625 -6.21 -55.12 -8.13
C LEU A 625 -7.01 -56.31 -7.57
N TRP A 626 -7.09 -56.43 -6.25
CA TRP A 626 -7.83 -57.46 -5.51
C TRP A 626 -8.14 -56.98 -4.09
N TRP A 627 -8.81 -57.82 -3.29
CA TRP A 627 -9.12 -57.53 -1.89
C TRP A 627 -7.86 -57.17 -1.09
N THR A 628 -7.88 -56.05 -0.37
CA THR A 628 -6.77 -55.64 0.49
C THR A 628 -7.23 -54.85 1.71
N SER A 629 -6.45 -54.94 2.79
CA SER A 629 -6.62 -54.18 4.01
C SER A 629 -5.24 -53.99 4.65
N GLY A 630 -4.91 -52.77 5.08
CA GLY A 630 -3.61 -52.47 5.72
C GLY A 630 -2.39 -52.44 4.80
N GLU A 631 -2.48 -52.92 3.55
CA GLU A 631 -1.38 -52.82 2.58
C GLU A 631 -1.31 -51.41 1.98
N GLN A 632 -0.20 -50.71 2.20
CA GLN A 632 0.01 -49.35 1.72
C GLN A 632 0.24 -49.32 0.19
N PRO A 633 -0.42 -48.41 -0.56
CA PRO A 633 -0.14 -48.21 -1.99
C PRO A 633 1.29 -47.72 -2.25
N GLY A 634 1.83 -48.06 -3.43
CA GLY A 634 3.14 -47.56 -3.91
C GLY A 634 4.23 -48.62 -4.12
N ARG A 635 4.02 -49.87 -3.69
CA ARG A 635 4.96 -50.96 -3.99
C ARG A 635 4.78 -51.44 -5.44
N PRO A 636 5.87 -51.72 -6.19
CA PRO A 636 5.77 -52.25 -7.56
C PRO A 636 4.99 -53.57 -7.65
N TYR A 637 5.09 -54.39 -6.60
CA TYR A 637 4.33 -55.61 -6.43
C TYR A 637 3.46 -55.50 -5.19
N GLY A 638 2.16 -55.76 -5.35
CA GLY A 638 1.17 -55.61 -4.29
C GLY A 638 -0.24 -55.47 -4.84
N ALA A 639 -1.20 -55.28 -3.94
CA ALA A 639 -2.61 -55.12 -4.26
C ALA A 639 -2.94 -53.81 -4.97
N TRP A 640 -2.03 -52.83 -5.00
CA TRP A 640 -2.26 -51.52 -5.59
C TRP A 640 -1.53 -51.34 -6.92
N ALA A 641 -2.23 -50.80 -7.91
CA ALA A 641 -1.69 -50.34 -9.18
C ALA A 641 -1.86 -48.83 -9.31
N GLU A 642 -0.77 -48.11 -9.55
CA GLU A 642 -0.79 -46.67 -9.77
C GLU A 642 -1.40 -46.34 -11.14
N ILE A 643 -2.50 -45.60 -11.13
CA ILE A 643 -3.23 -45.16 -12.31
C ILE A 643 -2.74 -43.76 -12.69
N ALA A 644 -1.78 -43.73 -13.61
CA ALA A 644 -1.28 -42.51 -14.23
C ALA A 644 -1.66 -42.45 -15.71
N THR A 645 -1.96 -41.27 -16.23
CA THR A 645 -2.38 -41.08 -17.62
C THR A 645 -1.53 -39.99 -18.24
N ALA A 646 -1.09 -40.20 -19.48
CA ALA A 646 -0.44 -39.17 -20.28
C ALA A 646 -1.46 -38.14 -20.79
N SER A 647 -0.93 -37.07 -21.38
CA SER A 647 -1.69 -35.90 -21.86
C SER A 647 -2.79 -36.20 -22.87
N ASP A 648 -2.63 -37.25 -23.65
CA ASP A 648 -3.54 -37.67 -24.71
C ASP A 648 -4.59 -38.70 -24.23
N GLY A 649 -4.66 -38.97 -22.92
CA GLY A 649 -5.52 -39.99 -22.34
C GLY A 649 -4.95 -41.41 -22.39
N THR A 650 -3.77 -41.62 -22.99
CA THR A 650 -3.08 -42.91 -22.99
C THR A 650 -2.59 -43.23 -21.58
N ALA A 651 -2.60 -44.49 -21.17
CA ALA A 651 -1.99 -44.89 -19.91
C ALA A 651 -0.50 -44.48 -19.86
N ALA A 652 -0.03 -43.94 -18.73
CA ALA A 652 1.39 -43.79 -18.46
C ALA A 652 1.93 -45.06 -17.79
N TRP A 653 3.18 -45.42 -18.08
CA TRP A 653 3.82 -46.58 -17.49
C TRP A 653 4.22 -46.27 -16.06
N THR A 654 3.78 -47.10 -15.11
CA THR A 654 4.21 -47.03 -13.72
C THR A 654 4.69 -48.41 -13.25
N PRO A 655 5.63 -48.49 -12.29
CA PRO A 655 6.15 -49.76 -11.79
C PRO A 655 5.07 -50.71 -11.26
N SER A 656 4.00 -50.17 -10.67
CA SER A 656 2.96 -50.95 -10.02
C SER A 656 1.78 -51.32 -10.91
N ARG A 657 1.63 -50.69 -12.09
CA ARG A 657 0.50 -50.94 -13.00
C ARG A 657 0.67 -52.21 -13.81
N VAL A 658 -0.44 -52.89 -14.01
CA VAL A 658 -0.55 -54.09 -14.82
C VAL A 658 -1.05 -53.71 -16.21
N PHE A 659 -0.41 -54.27 -17.23
CA PHE A 659 -0.81 -54.15 -18.63
C PHE A 659 -0.94 -55.53 -19.25
N THR A 660 -1.79 -55.66 -20.25
CA THR A 660 -2.10 -56.89 -20.98
C THR A 660 -1.80 -56.72 -22.47
N GLY A 661 -1.75 -57.83 -23.21
CA GLY A 661 -1.43 -57.80 -24.63
C GLY A 661 -2.36 -56.88 -25.42
N GLY A 662 -1.81 -55.91 -26.13
CA GLY A 662 -2.52 -54.88 -26.89
C GLY A 662 -2.61 -53.52 -26.19
N ASP A 663 -2.39 -53.44 -24.88
CA ASP A 663 -2.44 -52.17 -24.16
C ASP A 663 -1.32 -51.22 -24.62
N VAL A 664 -1.69 -49.96 -24.85
CA VAL A 664 -0.75 -48.90 -25.25
C VAL A 664 -0.42 -48.04 -24.04
N VAL A 665 0.88 -47.79 -23.85
CA VAL A 665 1.40 -47.00 -22.75
C VAL A 665 2.37 -45.93 -23.24
N VAL A 666 2.42 -44.78 -22.57
CA VAL A 666 3.48 -43.79 -22.75
C VAL A 666 4.60 -44.03 -21.73
N TYR A 667 5.84 -44.08 -22.22
CA TYR A 667 7.05 -44.12 -21.39
C TYR A 667 8.16 -43.30 -22.07
N GLN A 668 8.76 -42.35 -21.33
CA GLN A 668 9.81 -41.46 -21.85
C GLN A 668 9.42 -40.78 -23.19
N GLY A 669 8.18 -40.31 -23.26
CA GLY A 669 7.64 -39.61 -24.43
C GLY A 669 7.30 -40.48 -25.64
N ARG A 670 7.53 -41.80 -25.58
CA ARG A 670 7.24 -42.75 -26.67
C ARG A 670 6.08 -43.65 -26.29
N ARG A 671 5.30 -44.09 -27.29
CA ARG A 671 4.22 -45.06 -27.09
C ARG A 671 4.75 -46.48 -27.28
N TYR A 672 4.31 -47.40 -26.43
CA TYR A 672 4.65 -48.80 -26.49
C TYR A 672 3.39 -49.65 -26.39
N THR A 673 3.30 -50.72 -27.16
CA THR A 673 2.24 -51.72 -27.04
C THR A 673 2.78 -52.93 -26.26
N ALA A 674 2.05 -53.36 -25.23
CA ALA A 674 2.34 -54.59 -24.53
C ALA A 674 2.06 -55.80 -25.44
N GLN A 675 2.99 -56.74 -25.52
CA GLN A 675 2.82 -57.98 -26.31
C GLN A 675 2.10 -59.07 -25.53
N TRP A 676 2.22 -59.06 -24.20
CA TRP A 676 1.55 -59.96 -23.26
C TRP A 676 1.45 -59.29 -21.89
N TRP A 677 0.92 -60.01 -20.90
CA TRP A 677 0.79 -59.51 -19.53
C TRP A 677 2.15 -59.03 -18.98
N THR A 678 2.18 -57.81 -18.43
CA THR A 678 3.41 -57.22 -17.87
C THR A 678 3.11 -56.33 -16.68
N ARG A 679 4.05 -56.29 -15.73
CA ARG A 679 4.08 -55.40 -14.57
C ARG A 679 5.53 -55.15 -14.19
N ASN A 680 5.89 -53.91 -13.90
CA ASN A 680 7.23 -53.49 -13.49
C ASN A 680 8.38 -53.89 -14.46
N GLN A 681 8.08 -54.19 -15.72
CA GLN A 681 9.09 -54.39 -16.76
C GLN A 681 9.15 -53.12 -17.61
N VAL A 682 10.30 -52.48 -17.64
CA VAL A 682 10.48 -51.16 -18.25
C VAL A 682 10.37 -51.24 -19.77
N PRO A 683 9.58 -50.36 -20.43
CA PRO A 683 9.55 -50.30 -21.89
C PRO A 683 10.91 -49.96 -22.50
N GLY A 684 11.23 -50.59 -23.64
CA GLY A 684 12.51 -50.38 -24.34
C GLY A 684 13.64 -51.35 -23.97
N THR A 685 13.43 -52.29 -23.03
CA THR A 685 14.41 -53.36 -22.76
C THR A 685 14.45 -54.39 -23.89
N LEU A 686 15.64 -54.86 -24.27
CA LEU A 686 15.82 -55.95 -25.24
C LEU A 686 15.12 -57.23 -24.74
N TYR A 687 14.28 -57.84 -25.59
CA TYR A 687 13.40 -58.97 -25.27
C TYR A 687 12.34 -58.71 -24.18
N GLY A 688 12.06 -57.44 -23.90
CA GLY A 688 10.99 -57.04 -22.99
C GLY A 688 9.59 -57.26 -23.58
N PRO A 689 8.54 -57.10 -22.77
CA PRO A 689 7.15 -57.29 -23.17
C PRO A 689 6.58 -56.12 -24.00
N TRP A 690 7.41 -55.15 -24.37
CA TRP A 690 6.99 -53.90 -24.98
C TRP A 690 7.57 -53.76 -26.39
N VAL A 691 6.71 -53.49 -27.38
CA VAL A 691 7.12 -53.07 -28.71
C VAL A 691 6.81 -51.59 -28.90
N LEU A 692 7.70 -50.85 -29.56
CA LEU A 692 7.44 -49.43 -29.87
C LEU A 692 6.20 -49.32 -30.77
N ALA A 693 5.20 -48.56 -30.34
CA ALA A 693 4.02 -48.24 -31.13
C ALA A 693 4.38 -47.14 -32.14
N GLY A 694 4.04 -47.36 -33.41
CA GLY A 694 4.35 -46.48 -34.54
C GLY A 694 3.57 -45.18 -34.56
#